data_AF-A0A9P1DFM7-F1
#
_entry.id   AF-A0A9P1DFM7-F1
#
_cell.length_a   1.000
_cell.length_b   1.000
_cell.length_c   1.000
_cell.angle_alpha   90.00
_cell.angle_beta   90.00
_cell.angle_gamma   90.00
#
_symmetry.space_group_name_H-M   'P 1'
#
loop_
_entity.id
_entity.type
_entity.pdbx_description
1 polymer ?
#
loop_
_entity_poly.entity_id
_entity_poly.type
_entity_poly.pdbx_seq_one_letter_code
_entity_poly.pdbx_strand_id
1 'polypeptide(L)'
;GRFAQLFPTMAEVPPVPEPSAAAADVPAAGMEQVDEQPLRDQPPSGQPLPDQPASLQPSLARAKDMYAKHNGLEPSAVTEEMLVNSDLGVEGWACHGMDCKARGPMGNQMYRQIKKHPKASESYKWLFDNLKLKFRQSWAMHKNFDFISTKRIHTISTKTKQEEVGTWKNKLQLEAHYGGVGIPEAVRQAESYIKNCFKFKEIFVMHNTWTDAENYLLVEKLVSKTEEEAWKEVAEKCDGSGTYETESYKCKAIRKYAIYNGLAVEAVTLETVQSSPAGLVGWAEMNVVVPGIDSTPKPPATPQAAAAVPSENAATEPEKSKGKGKNKRGRGKEQESQEQSTRKTPRTKAKKELSGIQTAEASAKEILQFLQMSQQVMEKVAGSGDELPSEWKWARAFLEDFPQNMACFKEALKPADGDELTDFVDELKLNILGKGGFKSLKKSYGNRYEAMLTLFVDRCYSIGSTLNSIATKVHNMAQASIAPKEITSKRYRRTLPMWVQGVVQLVVRIESIDMRSQLYRKLVYKKKFRGRGLVSDFPTLGLKKGSRLLPTAEIPDVGQFEFLTPPFTTSWWVGADDARLVHDCPLLQLSGVGLEMWSLDIMHSWHLGPLQLLVSLAFNFCLDSGLWAPTSTGLDAAEKRKLSLFAIKAELFQFYRDQKKDPSWVGKSSEVWNLTLTMLGTTDSPSLHAKAAESHGLALFVRHLLEKSIPSFEEKLPHEKARRGKFLLEAAKAAEKLDQIFSGENRTLSRSQSQEALGAYSRFLSFFSKAEGPLTPKCHFMFHLIQRSLYKGNPKKYSTYRDESFNGLIARIARSCHRRTWANVIHWKCQALHKKSHDYVLAGNTFKKI
;
A
#
# COMPACT_ATOMS: atom_id res chain seq x y z
N GLY A 1 52.46 -31.75 -22.42
CA GLY A 1 52.13 -33.13 -22.78
C GLY A 1 50.74 -33.48 -22.26
N ARG A 2 49.86 -33.91 -23.17
CA ARG A 2 48.55 -34.59 -22.99
C ARG A 2 47.56 -33.91 -22.01
N PHE A 3 46.45 -33.29 -22.39
CA PHE A 3 45.45 -33.63 -23.40
C PHE A 3 44.76 -32.35 -23.90
N ALA A 4 44.85 -32.12 -25.21
CA ALA A 4 43.91 -31.32 -25.99
C ALA A 4 43.29 -32.31 -26.98
N GLN A 5 41.95 -32.43 -27.02
CA GLN A 5 41.17 -33.01 -28.11
C GLN A 5 39.69 -33.05 -27.69
N LEU A 6 38.84 -32.31 -28.40
CA LEU A 6 37.47 -32.67 -28.86
C LEU A 6 36.69 -31.40 -29.25
N PHE A 7 36.97 -30.88 -30.44
CA PHE A 7 36.01 -30.14 -31.27
C PHE A 7 36.38 -30.43 -32.74
N PRO A 8 35.48 -30.97 -33.58
CA PRO A 8 35.77 -31.12 -35.00
C PRO A 8 35.40 -29.82 -35.73
N THR A 9 36.37 -29.28 -36.47
CA THR A 9 36.22 -28.30 -37.54
C THR A 9 35.89 -29.01 -38.85
N MET A 10 35.06 -28.38 -39.69
CA MET A 10 35.27 -28.12 -41.13
C MET A 10 33.93 -27.92 -41.85
N ALA A 11 33.73 -26.75 -42.45
CA ALA A 11 33.63 -26.60 -43.92
C ALA A 11 33.17 -25.17 -44.28
N GLU A 12 34.10 -24.37 -44.79
CA GLU A 12 33.83 -23.21 -45.66
C GLU A 12 33.53 -23.70 -47.09
N VAL A 13 32.90 -22.83 -47.90
CA VAL A 13 32.88 -22.70 -49.40
C VAL A 13 31.47 -22.23 -49.84
N PRO A 14 31.28 -21.36 -50.88
CA PRO A 14 32.04 -20.20 -51.40
C PRO A 14 31.11 -18.96 -51.65
N PRO A 15 31.60 -17.85 -52.25
CA PRO A 15 30.78 -16.66 -52.56
C PRO A 15 30.41 -16.49 -54.06
N VAL A 16 29.57 -15.46 -54.34
CA VAL A 16 29.29 -14.73 -55.62
C VAL A 16 28.08 -15.26 -56.44
N PRO A 17 27.28 -14.46 -57.20
CA PRO A 17 27.36 -13.02 -57.59
C PRO A 17 26.08 -12.14 -57.42
N GLU A 18 26.25 -10.81 -57.51
CA GLU A 18 25.28 -9.89 -58.16
C GLU A 18 25.70 -9.69 -59.64
N PRO A 19 24.78 -9.45 -60.60
CA PRO A 19 24.51 -8.05 -61.00
C PRO A 19 23.11 -7.71 -61.60
N SER A 20 22.66 -6.47 -61.36
CA SER A 20 22.18 -5.43 -62.30
C SER A 20 21.26 -5.70 -63.52
N ALA A 21 20.12 -4.98 -63.50
CA ALA A 21 19.50 -4.10 -64.53
C ALA A 21 18.76 -4.61 -65.81
N ALA A 22 17.57 -3.99 -65.98
CA ALA A 22 16.92 -3.46 -67.20
C ALA A 22 16.41 -4.44 -68.28
N ALA A 23 15.36 -4.20 -69.08
CA ALA A 23 14.23 -3.26 -69.21
C ALA A 23 13.44 -3.67 -70.50
N ALA A 24 12.34 -2.96 -70.82
CA ALA A 24 11.59 -2.91 -72.10
C ALA A 24 10.46 -3.96 -72.29
N ASP A 25 9.23 -3.65 -72.75
CA ASP A 25 8.67 -2.56 -73.58
C ASP A 25 7.11 -2.47 -73.36
N VAL A 26 6.47 -1.28 -73.15
CA VAL A 26 5.78 -0.32 -74.10
C VAL A 26 4.35 -0.74 -74.53
N PRO A 27 3.36 0.13 -74.94
CA PRO A 27 3.00 1.57 -74.76
C PRO A 27 1.60 1.78 -74.09
N ALA A 28 1.18 2.89 -73.49
CA ALA A 28 0.86 4.27 -73.92
C ALA A 28 -0.35 4.46 -74.89
N ALA A 29 -1.44 5.09 -74.40
CA ALA A 29 -2.32 6.03 -75.15
C ALA A 29 -3.37 6.68 -74.23
N GLY A 30 -3.54 8.01 -74.32
CA GLY A 30 -4.74 8.72 -73.83
C GLY A 30 -4.50 10.08 -73.16
N MET A 31 -4.12 11.09 -73.93
CA MET A 31 -4.25 12.52 -73.61
C MET A 31 -5.66 13.04 -74.02
N GLU A 32 -5.98 14.23 -73.49
CA GLU A 32 -6.97 15.26 -73.90
C GLU A 32 -8.16 15.46 -72.93
N GLN A 33 -8.23 16.60 -72.20
CA GLN A 33 -8.78 17.94 -72.59
C GLN A 33 -10.33 17.89 -72.68
N VAL A 34 -11.18 18.82 -72.22
CA VAL A 34 -11.14 20.25 -71.91
C VAL A 34 -12.38 20.58 -71.03
N ASP A 35 -12.29 21.67 -70.25
CA ASP A 35 -13.29 22.75 -70.07
C ASP A 35 -14.57 22.70 -69.21
N GLU A 36 -14.77 23.91 -68.65
CA GLU A 36 -16.01 24.63 -68.31
C GLU A 36 -16.71 24.42 -66.95
N GLN A 37 -16.44 25.40 -66.06
CA GLN A 37 -17.39 25.99 -65.10
C GLN A 37 -18.69 26.44 -65.80
N PRO A 38 -19.87 26.48 -65.14
CA PRO A 38 -20.17 27.61 -64.25
C PRO A 38 -21.03 27.33 -63.00
N LEU A 39 -20.72 28.13 -61.98
CA LEU A 39 -21.64 28.88 -61.10
C LEU A 39 -23.13 28.49 -61.10
N ARG A 40 -23.65 28.19 -59.90
CA ARG A 40 -24.94 28.75 -59.47
C ARG A 40 -25.03 28.86 -57.95
N ASP A 41 -24.74 30.07 -57.49
CA ASP A 41 -25.47 30.85 -56.49
C ASP A 41 -26.17 30.10 -55.34
N GLN A 42 -25.59 30.26 -54.15
CA GLN A 42 -26.39 30.40 -52.93
C GLN A 42 -27.06 31.78 -52.93
N PRO A 43 -28.36 31.88 -52.66
CA PRO A 43 -28.96 33.06 -52.05
C PRO A 43 -29.31 32.79 -50.57
N PRO A 44 -29.56 33.85 -49.79
CA PRO A 44 -28.92 34.03 -48.49
C PRO A 44 -29.85 33.83 -47.28
N SER A 45 -29.20 33.75 -46.11
CA SER A 45 -29.66 34.13 -44.77
C SER A 45 -31.16 34.33 -44.50
N GLY A 46 -31.68 33.49 -43.60
CA GLY A 46 -32.46 33.93 -42.42
C GLY A 46 -33.93 34.27 -42.62
N GLN A 47 -34.81 33.31 -42.32
CA GLN A 47 -36.06 33.54 -41.58
C GLN A 47 -36.38 32.33 -40.68
N PRO A 48 -36.83 32.52 -39.43
CA PRO A 48 -37.18 31.44 -38.52
C PRO A 48 -38.65 31.03 -38.70
N LEU A 49 -38.91 29.73 -38.87
CA LEU A 49 -40.24 29.13 -38.87
C LEU A 49 -40.15 27.69 -38.33
N PRO A 50 -41.21 27.14 -37.74
CA PRO A 50 -41.76 27.44 -36.42
C PRO A 50 -41.59 26.22 -35.49
N ASP A 51 -41.89 26.39 -34.20
CA ASP A 51 -41.83 25.38 -33.13
C ASP A 51 -42.18 23.95 -33.58
N GLN A 52 -41.15 23.10 -33.73
CA GLN A 52 -41.36 21.65 -33.71
C GLN A 52 -41.51 21.22 -32.25
N PRO A 53 -42.59 20.49 -31.91
CA PRO A 53 -42.83 20.07 -30.54
C PRO A 53 -41.68 19.16 -30.07
N ALA A 54 -41.28 19.37 -28.82
CA ALA A 54 -40.20 18.68 -28.12
C ALA A 54 -40.02 17.24 -28.57
N SER A 55 -38.79 16.89 -28.96
CA SER A 55 -38.39 15.52 -29.29
C SER A 55 -38.93 14.56 -28.23
N LEU A 56 -39.92 13.73 -28.57
CA LEU A 56 -40.41 12.63 -27.75
C LEU A 56 -39.29 11.60 -27.60
N GLN A 57 -38.40 11.82 -26.64
CA GLN A 57 -37.37 10.84 -26.29
C GLN A 57 -38.05 9.65 -25.60
N PRO A 58 -37.71 8.40 -25.98
CA PRO A 58 -38.16 7.23 -25.25
C PRO A 58 -37.73 7.36 -23.78
N SER A 59 -38.67 7.24 -22.85
CA SER A 59 -38.44 7.40 -21.42
C SER A 59 -39.28 6.41 -20.61
N LEU A 60 -38.91 6.18 -19.36
CA LEU A 60 -39.67 5.31 -18.45
C LEU A 60 -41.12 5.81 -18.25
N ALA A 61 -41.34 7.13 -18.24
CA ALA A 61 -42.67 7.72 -18.17
C ALA A 61 -43.51 7.34 -19.40
N ARG A 62 -42.92 7.41 -20.60
CA ARG A 62 -43.59 6.98 -21.83
C ARG A 62 -43.86 5.47 -21.84
N ALA A 63 -42.97 4.66 -21.30
CA ALA A 63 -43.18 3.21 -21.19
C ALA A 63 -44.41 2.89 -20.33
N LYS A 64 -44.56 3.58 -19.19
CA LYS A 64 -45.76 3.48 -18.33
C LYS A 64 -47.02 3.92 -19.06
N ASP A 65 -46.99 5.06 -19.76
CA ASP A 65 -48.13 5.56 -20.52
C ASP A 65 -48.57 4.61 -21.65
N MET A 66 -47.62 4.01 -22.37
CA MET A 66 -47.92 3.11 -23.49
C MET A 66 -48.43 1.75 -23.01
N TYR A 67 -47.87 1.22 -21.92
CA TYR A 67 -48.35 -0.01 -21.29
C TYR A 67 -49.74 0.18 -20.67
N ALA A 68 -49.97 1.32 -20.01
CA ALA A 68 -51.26 1.72 -19.45
C ALA A 68 -52.34 1.78 -20.55
N LYS A 69 -52.05 2.46 -21.67
CA LYS A 69 -52.94 2.55 -22.83
C LYS A 69 -53.23 1.19 -23.48
N HIS A 70 -52.22 0.33 -23.57
CA HIS A 70 -52.38 -0.99 -24.19
C HIS A 70 -53.21 -1.95 -23.32
N ASN A 71 -53.13 -1.84 -21.99
CA ASN A 71 -53.82 -2.72 -21.05
C ASN A 71 -55.06 -2.09 -20.38
N GLY A 72 -55.47 -0.89 -20.79
CA GLY A 72 -56.64 -0.19 -20.24
C GLY A 72 -56.49 0.24 -18.78
N LEU A 73 -55.27 0.52 -18.33
CA LEU A 73 -54.94 0.94 -16.95
C LEU A 73 -54.60 2.43 -16.90
N GLU A 74 -54.67 3.04 -15.71
CA GLU A 74 -54.16 4.39 -15.47
C GLU A 74 -52.62 4.39 -15.34
N PRO A 75 -51.89 5.36 -15.92
CA PRO A 75 -50.42 5.39 -15.88
C PRO A 75 -49.79 5.39 -14.48
N SER A 76 -50.51 5.91 -13.48
CA SER A 76 -50.09 5.93 -12.08
C SER A 76 -50.14 4.57 -11.40
N ALA A 77 -50.94 3.63 -11.93
CA ALA A 77 -51.07 2.27 -11.40
C ALA A 77 -50.02 1.30 -11.96
N VAL A 78 -49.24 1.72 -12.97
CA VAL A 78 -48.20 0.88 -13.60
C VAL A 78 -46.89 0.97 -12.81
N THR A 79 -46.55 -0.10 -12.11
CA THR A 79 -45.24 -0.24 -11.44
C THR A 79 -44.15 -0.62 -12.45
N GLU A 80 -42.90 -0.30 -12.12
CA GLU A 80 -41.76 -0.66 -12.96
C GLU A 80 -41.57 -2.19 -13.06
N GLU A 81 -41.93 -2.93 -12.01
CA GLU A 81 -41.91 -4.39 -12.01
C GLU A 81 -42.92 -4.99 -13.00
N MET A 82 -44.10 -4.38 -13.18
CA MET A 82 -45.07 -4.82 -14.18
C MET A 82 -44.56 -4.64 -15.61
N LEU A 83 -43.80 -3.58 -15.88
CA LEU A 83 -43.16 -3.34 -17.18
C LEU A 83 -42.02 -4.32 -17.44
N VAL A 84 -41.17 -4.60 -16.44
CA VAL A 84 -40.06 -5.54 -16.55
C VAL A 84 -40.54 -6.97 -16.84
N ASN A 85 -41.65 -7.38 -16.24
CA ASN A 85 -42.23 -8.72 -16.41
C ASN A 85 -43.13 -8.85 -17.66
N SER A 86 -43.29 -7.80 -18.45
CA SER A 86 -44.12 -7.81 -19.66
C SER A 86 -43.34 -8.29 -20.90
N ASP A 87 -44.06 -8.77 -21.92
CA ASP A 87 -43.47 -9.36 -23.13
C ASP A 87 -42.50 -8.44 -23.89
N LEU A 88 -42.72 -7.11 -23.85
CA LEU A 88 -41.88 -6.12 -24.52
C LEU A 88 -40.80 -5.52 -23.62
N GLY A 89 -40.89 -5.67 -22.29
CA GLY A 89 -39.99 -5.04 -21.34
C GLY A 89 -40.07 -3.50 -21.32
N VAL A 90 -39.29 -2.87 -20.45
CA VAL A 90 -39.30 -1.41 -20.26
C VAL A 90 -38.92 -0.68 -21.55
N GLU A 91 -37.87 -1.12 -22.22
CA GLU A 91 -37.33 -0.47 -23.42
C GLU A 91 -38.22 -0.66 -24.65
N GLY A 92 -38.89 -1.82 -24.75
CA GLY A 92 -39.85 -2.10 -25.81
C GLY A 92 -41.11 -1.25 -25.69
N TRP A 93 -41.64 -1.05 -24.47
CA TRP A 93 -42.77 -0.14 -24.24
C TRP A 93 -42.39 1.33 -24.40
N ALA A 94 -41.19 1.74 -23.99
CA ALA A 94 -40.68 3.09 -24.22
C ALA A 94 -40.61 3.43 -25.72
N CYS A 95 -40.21 2.45 -26.54
CA CYS A 95 -40.08 2.57 -27.99
C CYS A 95 -41.32 2.11 -28.75
N HIS A 96 -42.44 1.81 -28.08
CA HIS A 96 -43.65 1.32 -28.72
C HIS A 96 -44.19 2.35 -29.73
N GLY A 97 -44.38 1.92 -30.98
CA GLY A 97 -44.75 2.77 -32.11
C GLY A 97 -43.61 3.60 -32.73
N MET A 98 -42.34 3.43 -32.31
CA MET A 98 -41.18 4.10 -32.94
C MET A 98 -40.43 3.17 -33.90
N ASP A 99 -39.87 3.72 -34.98
CA ASP A 99 -39.06 2.94 -35.93
C ASP A 99 -37.61 2.74 -35.43
N CYS A 100 -37.44 1.67 -34.64
CA CYS A 100 -36.14 1.18 -34.16
C CYS A 100 -35.53 0.09 -35.06
N LYS A 101 -35.98 -0.06 -36.32
CA LYS A 101 -35.40 -1.03 -37.27
C LYS A 101 -33.98 -0.60 -37.68
N ALA A 102 -33.20 -1.54 -38.22
CA ALA A 102 -31.80 -1.29 -38.58
C ALA A 102 -31.60 -0.14 -39.58
N ARG A 103 -32.54 0.04 -40.53
CA ARG A 103 -32.55 1.13 -41.52
C ARG A 103 -33.37 2.35 -41.11
N GLY A 104 -34.02 2.30 -39.95
CA GLY A 104 -34.83 3.39 -39.43
C GLY A 104 -33.98 4.57 -38.94
N PRO A 105 -34.58 5.75 -38.71
CA PRO A 105 -33.86 6.95 -38.28
C PRO A 105 -33.04 6.74 -37.00
N MET A 106 -33.60 6.03 -36.00
CA MET A 106 -32.94 5.72 -34.74
C MET A 106 -31.80 4.69 -34.90
N GLY A 107 -32.00 3.68 -35.75
CA GLY A 107 -30.96 2.71 -36.09
C GLY A 107 -29.74 3.36 -36.75
N ASN A 108 -29.97 4.24 -37.73
CA ASN A 108 -28.91 4.97 -38.43
C ASN A 108 -28.12 5.89 -37.49
N GLN A 109 -28.79 6.55 -36.54
CA GLN A 109 -28.12 7.36 -35.51
C GLN A 109 -27.24 6.49 -34.60
N MET A 110 -27.74 5.34 -34.13
CA MET A 110 -26.96 4.40 -33.34
C MET A 110 -25.73 3.91 -34.11
N TYR A 111 -25.88 3.54 -35.39
CA TYR A 111 -24.77 3.03 -36.21
C TYR A 111 -23.63 4.05 -36.38
N ARG A 112 -23.93 5.35 -36.40
CA ARG A 112 -22.90 6.40 -36.43
C ARG A 112 -22.11 6.46 -35.11
N GLN A 113 -22.78 6.23 -33.98
CA GLN A 113 -22.16 6.27 -32.66
C GLN A 113 -21.44 4.96 -32.30
N ILE A 114 -21.98 3.80 -32.67
CA ILE A 114 -21.40 2.49 -32.32
C ILE A 114 -20.00 2.29 -32.92
N LYS A 115 -19.72 2.90 -34.09
CA LYS A 115 -18.38 2.89 -34.70
C LYS A 115 -17.30 3.52 -33.82
N LYS A 116 -17.68 4.43 -32.91
CA LYS A 116 -16.78 5.09 -31.96
C LYS A 116 -16.59 4.29 -30.66
N HIS A 117 -17.37 3.22 -30.45
CA HIS A 117 -17.34 2.39 -29.24
C HIS A 117 -16.97 0.92 -29.57
N PRO A 118 -15.68 0.55 -29.49
CA PRO A 118 -15.21 -0.78 -29.90
C PRO A 118 -15.91 -1.95 -29.22
N LYS A 119 -16.17 -1.85 -27.90
CA LYS A 119 -16.84 -2.90 -27.12
C LYS A 119 -18.31 -3.10 -27.53
N ALA A 120 -19.05 -2.02 -27.73
CA ALA A 120 -20.42 -2.06 -28.20
C ALA A 120 -20.50 -2.58 -29.64
N SER A 121 -19.57 -2.16 -30.50
CA SER A 121 -19.48 -2.62 -31.89
C SER A 121 -19.21 -4.13 -31.98
N GLU A 122 -18.27 -4.66 -31.19
CA GLU A 122 -17.98 -6.09 -31.19
C GLU A 122 -19.15 -6.90 -30.60
N SER A 123 -19.77 -6.43 -29.52
CA SER A 123 -20.92 -7.11 -28.92
C SER A 123 -22.12 -7.15 -29.86
N TYR A 124 -22.47 -6.03 -30.48
CA TYR A 124 -23.63 -5.91 -31.37
C TYR A 124 -23.49 -6.75 -32.65
N LYS A 125 -22.27 -6.95 -33.16
CA LYS A 125 -21.99 -7.69 -34.39
C LYS A 125 -22.54 -9.12 -34.37
N TRP A 126 -22.35 -9.81 -33.25
CA TRP A 126 -22.64 -11.24 -33.11
C TRP A 126 -24.07 -11.56 -32.71
N LEU A 127 -24.81 -10.59 -32.15
CA LEU A 127 -26.19 -10.77 -31.69
C LEU A 127 -27.15 -11.22 -32.82
N PHE A 128 -28.18 -11.99 -32.45
CA PHE A 128 -29.32 -12.30 -33.31
C PHE A 128 -30.26 -11.10 -33.49
N ASP A 129 -31.12 -11.15 -34.50
CA ASP A 129 -31.90 -9.98 -34.95
C ASP A 129 -32.92 -9.48 -33.91
N ASN A 130 -33.48 -10.38 -33.11
CA ASN A 130 -34.33 -10.07 -31.95
C ASN A 130 -33.54 -9.29 -30.88
N LEU A 131 -32.34 -9.75 -30.52
CA LEU A 131 -31.47 -9.09 -29.54
C LEU A 131 -30.90 -7.78 -30.07
N LYS A 132 -30.63 -7.68 -31.37
CA LYS A 132 -30.23 -6.42 -32.03
C LYS A 132 -31.34 -5.38 -32.00
N LEU A 133 -32.61 -5.78 -32.06
CA LEU A 133 -33.74 -4.86 -31.92
C LEU A 133 -33.82 -4.31 -30.50
N LYS A 134 -33.73 -5.17 -29.48
CA LYS A 134 -33.70 -4.72 -28.07
C LYS A 134 -32.51 -3.81 -27.78
N PHE A 135 -31.32 -4.16 -28.27
CA PHE A 135 -30.13 -3.34 -28.15
C PHE A 135 -30.32 -1.92 -28.74
N ARG A 136 -31.02 -1.81 -29.89
CA ARG A 136 -31.37 -0.52 -30.50
C ARG A 136 -32.39 0.26 -29.67
N GLN A 137 -33.35 -0.42 -29.03
CA GLN A 137 -34.34 0.18 -28.14
C GLN A 137 -33.68 0.70 -26.85
N SER A 138 -32.80 -0.08 -26.22
CA SER A 138 -32.01 0.36 -25.05
C SER A 138 -31.14 1.57 -25.39
N TRP A 139 -30.47 1.58 -26.56
CA TRP A 139 -29.74 2.77 -27.00
C TRP A 139 -30.66 3.97 -27.29
N ALA A 140 -31.85 3.75 -27.87
CA ALA A 140 -32.79 4.83 -28.13
C ALA A 140 -33.28 5.51 -26.85
N MET A 141 -33.43 4.75 -25.76
CA MET A 141 -33.80 5.24 -24.43
C MET A 141 -32.64 5.96 -23.72
N HIS A 142 -31.44 5.37 -23.70
CA HIS A 142 -30.32 5.91 -22.91
C HIS A 142 -29.43 6.90 -23.68
N LYS A 143 -29.45 6.88 -25.02
CA LYS A 143 -28.58 7.66 -25.92
C LYS A 143 -27.08 7.51 -25.67
N ASN A 144 -26.67 6.51 -24.91
CA ASN A 144 -25.30 6.11 -24.64
C ASN A 144 -25.19 4.57 -24.65
N PHE A 145 -23.98 4.03 -24.50
CA PHE A 145 -23.74 2.57 -24.43
C PHE A 145 -23.45 2.09 -23.00
N ASP A 146 -23.82 2.88 -21.98
CA ASP A 146 -23.51 2.58 -20.59
C ASP A 146 -24.28 1.34 -20.10
N PHE A 147 -25.39 0.99 -20.76
CA PHE A 147 -26.16 -0.23 -20.50
C PHE A 147 -25.42 -1.54 -20.83
N ILE A 148 -24.26 -1.44 -21.49
CA ILE A 148 -23.36 -2.57 -21.77
C ILE A 148 -22.25 -2.62 -20.71
N SER A 149 -22.07 -1.55 -19.92
CA SER A 149 -21.01 -1.44 -18.93
C SER A 149 -21.44 -1.97 -17.56
N THR A 150 -20.54 -2.70 -16.88
CA THR A 150 -20.76 -3.10 -15.49
C THR A 150 -20.54 -1.90 -14.57
N LYS A 151 -21.58 -1.44 -13.87
CA LYS A 151 -21.44 -0.39 -12.85
C LYS A 151 -21.04 -1.03 -11.52
N ARG A 152 -19.95 -0.54 -10.92
CA ARG A 152 -19.57 -0.87 -9.54
C ARG A 152 -20.41 -0.03 -8.60
N ILE A 153 -21.31 -0.68 -7.86
CA ILE A 153 -22.09 -0.01 -6.81
C ILE A 153 -21.31 -0.19 -5.50
N HIS A 154 -20.92 0.92 -4.90
CA HIS A 154 -20.27 0.97 -3.60
C HIS A 154 -21.34 0.84 -2.51
N THR A 155 -21.38 -0.29 -1.81
CA THR A 155 -22.32 -0.48 -0.70
C THR A 155 -21.54 -0.44 0.60
N ILE A 156 -21.81 0.58 1.42
CA ILE A 156 -21.28 0.69 2.78
C ILE A 156 -22.28 -0.01 3.68
N SER A 157 -21.92 -1.16 4.24
CA SER A 157 -22.72 -1.82 5.26
C SER A 157 -22.09 -1.62 6.62
N THR A 158 -22.87 -1.12 7.57
CA THR A 158 -22.43 -0.98 8.95
C THR A 158 -22.95 -2.17 9.75
N LYS A 159 -22.04 -2.93 10.37
CA LYS A 159 -22.40 -3.92 11.39
C LYS A 159 -21.98 -3.40 12.75
N THR A 160 -22.92 -3.41 13.68
CA THR A 160 -22.65 -3.10 15.08
C THR A 160 -22.62 -4.42 15.85
N LYS A 161 -21.46 -4.78 16.38
CA LYS A 161 -21.28 -5.94 17.25
C LYS A 161 -21.21 -5.46 18.70
N GLN A 162 -21.98 -6.11 19.58
CA GLN A 162 -21.92 -5.90 21.02
C GLN A 162 -21.20 -7.11 21.63
N GLU A 163 -20.10 -6.88 22.33
CA GLU A 163 -19.38 -7.91 23.09
C GLU A 163 -19.26 -7.45 24.54
N GLU A 164 -19.42 -8.38 25.48
CA GLU A 164 -19.17 -8.13 26.91
C GLU A 164 -17.77 -8.64 27.23
N VAL A 165 -16.87 -7.73 27.58
CA VAL A 165 -15.48 -8.05 27.93
C VAL A 165 -15.32 -7.88 29.43
N GLY A 166 -14.97 -8.96 30.12
CA GLY A 166 -14.63 -8.94 31.53
C GLY A 166 -13.14 -8.66 31.74
N THR A 167 -12.79 -7.61 32.48
CA THR A 167 -11.42 -7.32 32.91
C THR A 167 -11.32 -7.30 34.43
N TRP A 168 -10.26 -7.88 34.99
CA TRP A 168 -10.02 -7.86 36.44
C TRP A 168 -9.39 -6.52 36.83
N LYS A 169 -9.98 -5.85 37.82
CA LYS A 169 -9.56 -4.52 38.29
C LYS A 169 -9.47 -4.48 39.81
N ASN A 170 -8.44 -3.84 40.35
CA ASN A 170 -8.37 -3.55 41.78
C ASN A 170 -9.21 -2.30 42.14
N LYS A 171 -9.41 -2.02 43.44
CA LYS A 171 -10.21 -0.87 43.91
C LYS A 171 -9.75 0.46 43.30
N LEU A 172 -8.44 0.71 43.26
CA LEU A 172 -7.86 1.94 42.69
C LEU A 172 -8.15 2.09 41.20
N GLN A 173 -8.10 1.01 40.44
CA GLN A 173 -8.42 1.00 39.01
C GLN A 173 -9.91 1.20 38.76
N LEU A 174 -10.79 0.72 39.65
CA LEU A 174 -12.22 1.00 39.59
C LEU A 174 -12.51 2.48 39.89
N GLU A 175 -11.85 3.07 40.89
CA GLU A 175 -11.97 4.51 41.17
C GLU A 175 -11.47 5.35 39.98
N ALA A 176 -10.34 4.98 39.38
CA ALA A 176 -9.86 5.60 38.16
C ALA A 176 -10.86 5.48 37.01
N HIS A 177 -11.51 4.33 36.86
CA HIS A 177 -12.53 4.09 35.84
C HIS A 177 -13.79 4.95 36.05
N TYR A 178 -14.25 5.12 37.29
CA TYR A 178 -15.46 5.90 37.61
C TYR A 178 -15.25 7.42 37.69
N GLY A 179 -14.03 7.92 37.44
CA GLY A 179 -13.79 9.37 37.31
C GLY A 179 -12.46 9.87 37.87
N GLY A 180 -11.69 9.03 38.57
CA GLY A 180 -10.37 9.38 39.10
C GLY A 180 -10.14 8.94 40.54
N VAL A 181 -8.90 8.57 40.86
CA VAL A 181 -8.50 8.06 42.18
C VAL A 181 -8.63 9.14 43.26
N GLY A 182 -9.44 8.87 44.29
CA GLY A 182 -9.66 9.77 45.43
C GLY A 182 -10.71 10.87 45.21
N ILE A 183 -11.47 10.84 44.11
CA ILE A 183 -12.64 11.72 43.93
C ILE A 183 -13.83 11.11 44.71
N PRO A 184 -14.50 11.85 45.61
CA PRO A 184 -15.53 11.28 46.51
C PRO A 184 -16.62 10.49 45.79
N GLU A 185 -17.07 10.99 44.64
CA GLU A 185 -18.14 10.35 43.85
C GLU A 185 -17.64 9.08 43.13
N ALA A 186 -16.40 9.07 42.63
CA ALA A 186 -15.79 7.89 42.00
C ALA A 186 -15.49 6.79 43.04
N VAL A 187 -15.04 7.17 44.24
CA VAL A 187 -14.87 6.27 45.39
C VAL A 187 -16.20 5.63 45.78
N ARG A 188 -17.26 6.43 45.91
CA ARG A 188 -18.60 5.93 46.23
C ARG A 188 -19.12 4.93 45.19
N GLN A 189 -18.91 5.21 43.90
CA GLN A 189 -19.33 4.33 42.81
C GLN A 189 -18.51 3.04 42.76
N ALA A 190 -17.18 3.12 42.92
CA ALA A 190 -16.32 1.96 43.02
C ALA A 190 -16.70 1.05 44.21
N GLU A 191 -16.97 1.63 45.39
CA GLU A 191 -17.40 0.88 46.57
C GLU A 191 -18.78 0.24 46.40
N SER A 192 -19.71 0.92 45.72
CA SER A 192 -21.01 0.35 45.38
C SER A 192 -20.88 -0.82 44.41
N TYR A 193 -19.97 -0.72 43.44
CA TYR A 193 -19.68 -1.80 42.49
C TYR A 193 -19.05 -3.01 43.19
N ILE A 194 -18.05 -2.78 44.05
CA ILE A 194 -17.40 -3.81 44.88
C ILE A 194 -18.42 -4.54 45.75
N LYS A 195 -19.31 -3.81 46.45
CA LYS A 195 -20.40 -4.40 47.24
C LYS A 195 -21.32 -5.28 46.39
N ASN A 196 -21.55 -4.92 45.13
CA ASN A 196 -22.32 -5.75 44.21
C ASN A 196 -21.54 -6.99 43.78
N CYS A 197 -20.23 -6.90 43.50
CA CYS A 197 -19.39 -8.07 43.20
C CYS A 197 -19.46 -9.13 44.32
N PHE A 198 -19.42 -8.71 45.59
CA PHE A 198 -19.57 -9.61 46.74
C PHE A 198 -20.96 -10.25 46.86
N LYS A 199 -22.03 -9.58 46.39
CA LYS A 199 -23.39 -10.14 46.38
C LYS A 199 -23.55 -11.30 45.39
N PHE A 200 -22.74 -11.37 44.33
CA PHE A 200 -22.88 -12.35 43.25
C PHE A 200 -21.99 -13.61 43.39
N LYS A 201 -21.52 -13.93 44.61
CA LYS A 201 -20.65 -15.08 44.99
C LYS A 201 -19.24 -15.04 44.35
N GLU A 202 -18.34 -15.92 44.84
CA GLU A 202 -16.87 -16.05 44.61
C GLU A 202 -16.35 -15.98 43.15
N ILE A 203 -17.23 -15.83 42.16
CA ILE A 203 -16.89 -15.80 40.73
C ILE A 203 -16.44 -14.40 40.27
N PHE A 204 -16.89 -13.33 40.95
CA PHE A 204 -16.60 -11.93 40.57
C PHE A 204 -15.51 -11.27 41.41
N VAL A 205 -14.95 -12.02 42.37
CA VAL A 205 -13.89 -11.57 43.28
C VAL A 205 -12.77 -12.60 43.21
N MET A 206 -11.56 -12.14 42.88
CA MET A 206 -10.36 -12.98 42.83
C MET A 206 -9.33 -12.40 43.78
N HIS A 207 -8.83 -13.22 44.70
CA HIS A 207 -7.73 -12.81 45.55
C HIS A 207 -6.42 -12.82 44.74
N ASN A 208 -5.78 -11.67 44.61
CA ASN A 208 -4.48 -11.55 43.98
C ASN A 208 -3.38 -11.82 45.00
N THR A 209 -2.77 -13.00 44.89
CA THR A 209 -1.68 -13.46 45.78
C THR A 209 -0.42 -12.60 45.72
N TRP A 210 -0.24 -11.76 44.68
CA TRP A 210 0.92 -10.87 44.55
C TRP A 210 0.74 -9.56 45.31
N THR A 211 -0.42 -8.92 45.20
CA THR A 211 -0.74 -7.65 45.87
C THR A 211 -1.40 -7.81 47.23
N ASP A 212 -1.72 -9.06 47.62
CA ASP A 212 -2.48 -9.40 48.84
C ASP A 212 -3.80 -8.61 48.93
N ALA A 213 -4.44 -8.43 47.79
CA ALA A 213 -5.64 -7.61 47.64
C ALA A 213 -6.64 -8.28 46.70
N GLU A 214 -7.91 -7.94 46.87
CA GLU A 214 -8.99 -8.49 46.05
C GLU A 214 -9.12 -7.70 44.74
N ASN A 215 -9.17 -8.45 43.64
CA ASN A 215 -9.50 -7.96 42.31
C ASN A 215 -10.96 -8.27 41.99
N TYR A 216 -11.62 -7.36 41.28
CA TYR A 216 -13.04 -7.39 40.95
C TYR A 216 -13.21 -7.45 39.44
N LEU A 217 -14.13 -8.29 38.97
CA LEU A 217 -14.41 -8.40 37.53
C LEU A 217 -15.28 -7.22 37.06
N LEU A 218 -14.70 -6.33 36.26
CA LEU A 218 -15.39 -5.26 35.55
C LEU A 218 -15.88 -5.78 34.19
N VAL A 219 -17.18 -5.83 33.98
CA VAL A 219 -17.78 -6.25 32.69
C VAL A 219 -18.17 -5.02 31.89
N GLU A 220 -17.44 -4.77 30.81
CA GLU A 220 -17.69 -3.64 29.92
C GLU A 220 -18.43 -4.11 28.67
N LYS A 221 -19.50 -3.40 28.32
CA LYS A 221 -20.24 -3.65 27.09
C LYS A 221 -19.60 -2.88 25.94
N LEU A 222 -18.78 -3.56 25.16
CA LEU A 222 -18.08 -3.02 24.01
C LEU A 222 -19.01 -3.03 22.78
N VAL A 223 -19.34 -1.85 22.27
CA VAL A 223 -20.10 -1.68 21.03
C VAL A 223 -19.11 -1.33 19.92
N SER A 224 -18.64 -2.33 19.17
CA SER A 224 -17.80 -2.08 18.01
C SER A 224 -18.67 -1.88 16.78
N LYS A 225 -18.50 -0.74 16.11
CA LYS A 225 -19.13 -0.44 14.82
C LYS A 225 -18.10 -0.71 13.72
N THR A 226 -18.32 -1.72 12.90
CA THR A 226 -17.46 -2.05 11.77
C THR A 226 -18.17 -1.65 10.48
N GLU A 227 -17.52 -0.80 9.70
CA GLU A 227 -17.96 -0.44 8.36
C GLU A 227 -17.25 -1.37 7.38
N GLU A 228 -18.02 -2.28 6.77
CA GLU A 228 -17.53 -3.15 5.72
C GLU A 228 -17.86 -2.50 4.37
N GLU A 229 -16.83 -2.04 3.66
CA GLU A 229 -16.93 -1.60 2.28
C GLU A 229 -16.92 -2.81 1.36
N ALA A 230 -18.02 -3.05 0.66
CA ALA A 230 -18.13 -4.11 -0.33
C ALA A 230 -18.37 -3.54 -1.74
N TRP A 231 -17.66 -4.10 -2.70
CA TRP A 231 -17.83 -3.82 -4.12
C TRP A 231 -18.76 -4.86 -4.74
N LYS A 232 -19.91 -4.44 -5.25
CA LYS A 232 -20.76 -5.30 -6.08
C LYS A 232 -20.74 -4.76 -7.51
N GLU A 233 -20.21 -5.55 -8.45
CA GLU A 233 -20.41 -5.29 -9.87
C GLU A 233 -21.85 -5.70 -10.20
N VAL A 234 -22.69 -4.70 -10.48
CA VAL A 234 -24.06 -4.92 -10.96
C VAL A 234 -24.01 -4.76 -12.47
N ALA A 235 -24.23 -5.88 -13.17
CA ALA A 235 -24.33 -5.90 -14.61
C ALA A 235 -25.80 -5.71 -15.02
N GLU A 236 -26.06 -4.87 -16.01
CA GLU A 236 -27.41 -4.67 -16.55
C GLU A 236 -27.80 -5.91 -17.37
N LYS A 237 -28.88 -6.58 -16.96
CA LYS A 237 -29.34 -7.84 -17.53
C LYS A 237 -30.15 -7.58 -18.80
N CYS A 238 -30.04 -8.45 -19.81
CA CYS A 238 -31.09 -8.57 -20.81
C CYS A 238 -32.23 -9.39 -20.21
N ASP A 239 -33.44 -8.84 -20.07
CA ASP A 239 -34.71 -9.60 -19.97
C ASP A 239 -34.69 -11.01 -19.31
N GLY A 240 -34.08 -11.11 -18.13
CA GLY A 240 -33.97 -12.37 -17.35
C GLY A 240 -32.81 -13.31 -17.73
N SER A 241 -32.08 -13.02 -18.81
CA SER A 241 -30.86 -13.70 -19.26
C SER A 241 -29.58 -12.89 -18.96
N GLY A 242 -28.41 -13.33 -19.45
CA GLY A 242 -27.11 -12.76 -19.11
C GLY A 242 -26.89 -11.32 -19.60
N THR A 243 -25.66 -10.81 -19.51
CA THR A 243 -25.30 -9.50 -20.09
C THR A 243 -25.29 -9.56 -21.62
N TYR A 244 -25.48 -8.42 -22.30
CA TYR A 244 -25.32 -8.34 -23.77
C TYR A 244 -23.97 -8.86 -24.27
N GLU A 245 -22.91 -8.74 -23.45
CA GLU A 245 -21.59 -9.32 -23.75
C GLU A 245 -21.61 -10.85 -23.67
N THR A 246 -22.27 -11.42 -22.66
CA THR A 246 -22.44 -12.87 -22.50
C THR A 246 -23.31 -13.45 -23.63
N GLU A 247 -24.39 -12.78 -24.00
CA GLU A 247 -25.27 -13.22 -25.08
C GLU A 247 -24.61 -13.11 -26.46
N SER A 248 -23.84 -12.04 -26.70
CA SER A 248 -22.99 -11.93 -27.89
C SER A 248 -22.01 -13.11 -28.01
N TYR A 249 -21.40 -13.49 -26.90
CA TYR A 249 -20.48 -14.61 -26.83
C TYR A 249 -21.14 -15.94 -27.19
N LYS A 250 -22.34 -16.19 -26.65
CA LYS A 250 -23.15 -17.38 -26.98
C LYS A 250 -23.55 -17.40 -28.46
N CYS A 251 -24.03 -16.27 -29.00
CA CYS A 251 -24.39 -16.15 -30.41
C CYS A 251 -23.20 -16.40 -31.34
N LYS A 252 -22.01 -15.92 -30.95
CA LYS A 252 -20.74 -16.17 -31.67
C LYS A 252 -20.39 -17.65 -31.73
N ALA A 253 -20.52 -18.37 -30.61
CA ALA A 253 -20.29 -19.82 -30.55
C ALA A 253 -21.29 -20.59 -31.44
N ILE A 254 -22.59 -20.26 -31.36
CA ILE A 254 -23.64 -20.91 -32.15
C ILE A 254 -23.42 -20.74 -33.66
N ARG A 255 -23.15 -19.50 -34.12
CA ARG A 255 -22.92 -19.22 -35.56
C ARG A 255 -21.72 -19.99 -36.11
N LYS A 256 -20.63 -20.08 -35.33
CA LYS A 256 -19.42 -20.80 -35.74
C LYS A 256 -19.63 -22.32 -35.75
N TYR A 257 -20.36 -22.85 -34.76
CA TYR A 257 -20.72 -24.27 -34.71
C TYR A 257 -21.64 -24.65 -35.89
N ALA A 258 -22.68 -23.87 -36.17
CA ALA A 258 -23.62 -24.12 -37.26
C ALA A 258 -22.91 -24.20 -38.61
N ILE A 259 -22.02 -23.23 -38.89
CA ILE A 259 -21.26 -23.18 -40.14
C ILE A 259 -20.27 -24.34 -40.26
N TYR A 260 -19.56 -24.66 -39.18
CA TYR A 260 -18.60 -25.77 -39.19
C TYR A 260 -19.27 -27.11 -39.49
N ASN A 261 -20.51 -27.30 -39.01
CA ASN A 261 -21.26 -28.54 -39.21
C ASN A 261 -22.24 -28.50 -40.41
N GLY A 262 -22.25 -27.41 -41.19
CA GLY A 262 -23.16 -27.25 -42.33
C GLY A 262 -24.65 -27.19 -41.97
N LEU A 263 -24.98 -26.79 -40.73
CA LEU A 263 -26.35 -26.69 -40.23
C LEU A 263 -26.89 -25.27 -40.36
N ALA A 264 -28.21 -25.14 -40.53
CA ALA A 264 -28.90 -23.85 -40.40
C ALA A 264 -28.73 -23.31 -38.97
N VAL A 265 -28.52 -22.00 -38.82
CA VAL A 265 -28.27 -21.38 -37.51
C VAL A 265 -29.46 -21.55 -36.58
N GLU A 266 -30.67 -21.57 -37.15
CA GLU A 266 -31.95 -21.76 -36.47
C GLU A 266 -32.12 -23.19 -35.93
N ALA A 267 -31.40 -24.17 -36.49
CA ALA A 267 -31.46 -25.58 -36.07
C ALA A 267 -30.49 -25.90 -34.91
N VAL A 268 -29.64 -24.95 -34.50
CA VAL A 268 -28.63 -25.15 -33.46
C VAL A 268 -29.06 -24.52 -32.15
N THR A 269 -29.25 -25.34 -31.12
CA THR A 269 -29.55 -24.86 -29.76
C THR A 269 -28.29 -24.63 -28.93
N LEU A 270 -28.39 -23.78 -27.90
CA LEU A 270 -27.30 -23.51 -26.97
C LEU A 270 -26.77 -24.80 -26.30
N GLU A 271 -27.69 -25.72 -25.97
CA GLU A 271 -27.38 -26.98 -25.31
C GLU A 271 -26.55 -27.91 -26.21
N THR A 272 -26.85 -27.93 -27.52
CA THR A 272 -26.09 -28.67 -28.53
C THR A 272 -24.64 -28.16 -28.64
N VAL A 273 -24.43 -26.84 -28.57
CA VAL A 273 -23.08 -26.26 -28.63
C VAL A 273 -22.32 -26.47 -27.33
N GLN A 274 -22.99 -26.41 -26.19
CA GLN A 274 -22.38 -26.60 -24.87
C GLN A 274 -21.95 -28.05 -24.63
N SER A 275 -22.72 -29.02 -25.13
CA SER A 275 -22.43 -30.46 -25.07
C SER A 275 -21.38 -30.92 -26.09
N SER A 276 -21.00 -30.06 -27.04
CA SER A 276 -19.95 -30.38 -28.00
C SER A 276 -18.55 -30.45 -27.35
N PRO A 277 -17.60 -31.19 -27.94
CA PRO A 277 -16.27 -31.39 -27.36
C PRO A 277 -15.46 -30.11 -27.10
N ALA A 278 -15.69 -29.05 -27.89
CA ALA A 278 -15.01 -27.77 -27.72
C ALA A 278 -15.74 -26.82 -26.74
N GLY A 279 -17.01 -27.09 -26.42
CA GLY A 279 -17.86 -26.25 -25.58
C GLY A 279 -18.05 -24.82 -26.10
N LEU A 280 -18.82 -24.01 -25.37
CA LEU A 280 -19.11 -22.61 -25.78
C LEU A 280 -17.84 -21.78 -25.98
N VAL A 281 -16.83 -21.99 -25.12
CA VAL A 281 -15.59 -21.21 -25.16
C VAL A 281 -14.73 -21.56 -26.35
N GLY A 282 -14.56 -22.86 -26.61
CA GLY A 282 -13.76 -23.33 -27.74
C GLY A 282 -14.35 -22.87 -29.07
N TRP A 283 -15.66 -22.95 -29.25
CA TRP A 283 -16.32 -22.49 -30.48
C TRP A 283 -16.28 -20.98 -30.65
N ALA A 284 -16.44 -20.19 -29.59
CA ALA A 284 -16.37 -18.73 -29.68
C ALA A 284 -14.98 -18.24 -30.13
N GLU A 285 -13.92 -18.92 -29.70
CA GLU A 285 -12.52 -18.59 -30.00
C GLU A 285 -11.98 -19.26 -31.28
N MET A 286 -12.67 -20.28 -31.81
CA MET A 286 -12.26 -21.01 -33.01
C MET A 286 -12.22 -20.11 -34.25
N ASN A 287 -11.20 -20.24 -35.10
CA ASN A 287 -11.04 -19.38 -36.26
C ASN A 287 -11.87 -19.88 -37.46
N VAL A 288 -13.19 -19.73 -37.35
CA VAL A 288 -14.17 -20.07 -38.40
C VAL A 288 -14.69 -18.77 -39.04
N VAL A 289 -14.59 -18.68 -40.36
CA VAL A 289 -15.09 -17.53 -41.15
C VAL A 289 -16.60 -17.64 -41.30
N VAL A 290 -17.32 -16.59 -40.90
CA VAL A 290 -18.79 -16.53 -40.96
C VAL A 290 -19.20 -15.56 -42.08
N PRO A 291 -19.86 -16.03 -43.16
CA PRO A 291 -20.31 -15.17 -44.25
C PRO A 291 -21.17 -14.00 -43.76
N GLY A 292 -20.87 -12.77 -44.21
CA GLY A 292 -21.57 -11.55 -43.80
C GLY A 292 -21.08 -10.91 -42.49
N ILE A 293 -20.05 -11.48 -41.83
CA ILE A 293 -19.43 -10.96 -40.60
C ILE A 293 -17.90 -10.93 -40.80
N ASP A 294 -17.29 -9.75 -40.96
CA ASP A 294 -15.83 -9.62 -41.15
C ASP A 294 -15.05 -10.16 -39.95
N SER A 295 -14.53 -11.39 -40.01
CA SER A 295 -13.82 -12.03 -38.88
C SER A 295 -12.30 -11.79 -38.89
N THR A 296 -11.77 -10.92 -39.75
CA THR A 296 -10.32 -10.67 -39.83
C THR A 296 -9.85 -9.79 -38.66
N PRO A 297 -8.75 -10.15 -37.96
CA PRO A 297 -8.18 -9.31 -36.92
C PRO A 297 -7.55 -8.06 -37.56
N LYS A 298 -8.09 -6.87 -37.23
CA LYS A 298 -7.56 -5.59 -37.71
C LYS A 298 -6.19 -5.31 -37.07
N PRO A 299 -5.11 -5.04 -37.83
CA PRO A 299 -3.83 -4.63 -37.25
C PRO A 299 -3.95 -3.27 -36.55
N PRO A 300 -3.14 -3.00 -35.51
CA PRO A 300 -3.21 -1.75 -34.77
C PRO A 300 -2.85 -0.57 -35.67
N ALA A 301 -3.72 0.45 -35.70
CA ALA A 301 -3.51 1.67 -36.46
C ALA A 301 -2.31 2.45 -35.94
N THR A 302 -1.31 2.65 -36.80
CA THR A 302 -0.23 3.63 -36.63
C THR A 302 -0.82 5.04 -36.64
N PRO A 303 -0.47 5.95 -35.70
CA PRO A 303 -0.87 7.34 -35.81
C PRO A 303 -0.06 8.00 -36.94
N GLN A 304 -0.69 8.26 -38.08
CA GLN A 304 -0.19 9.23 -39.05
C GLN A 304 -0.34 10.63 -38.46
N ALA A 305 0.77 11.37 -38.45
CA ALA A 305 0.84 12.76 -38.07
C ALA A 305 -0.01 13.61 -39.04
N ALA A 306 -1.02 14.29 -38.50
CA ALA A 306 -1.65 15.41 -39.18
C ALA A 306 -0.87 16.67 -38.79
N ALA A 307 -0.09 17.17 -39.74
CA ALA A 307 0.46 18.52 -39.72
C ALA A 307 -0.70 19.53 -39.75
N ALA A 308 -0.67 20.51 -38.85
CA ALA A 308 -1.42 21.74 -38.99
C ALA A 308 -0.44 22.90 -38.76
N VAL A 309 -0.14 23.58 -39.86
CA VAL A 309 0.55 24.87 -39.95
C VAL A 309 -0.35 25.94 -39.33
N PRO A 310 0.14 26.86 -38.48
CA PRO A 310 -0.57 28.10 -38.18
C PRO A 310 -0.13 29.19 -39.18
N SER A 311 -1.09 29.73 -39.93
CA SER A 311 -0.91 30.92 -40.76
C SER A 311 -1.00 32.19 -39.90
N GLU A 312 -0.13 33.15 -40.19
CA GLU A 312 -0.05 34.47 -39.59
C GLU A 312 -1.12 35.46 -40.10
N ASN A 313 -1.37 36.47 -39.25
CA ASN A 313 -1.51 37.92 -39.50
C ASN A 313 -2.87 38.66 -39.43
N ALA A 314 -2.69 39.89 -38.88
CA ALA A 314 -3.48 41.12 -38.89
C ALA A 314 -4.43 41.35 -37.67
N ALA A 315 -4.00 42.12 -36.66
CA ALA A 315 -4.09 43.60 -36.51
C ALA A 315 -5.37 43.98 -35.71
N THR A 316 -5.41 44.85 -34.69
CA THR A 316 -4.88 46.23 -34.59
C THR A 316 -5.03 46.73 -33.13
N GLU A 317 -4.13 47.61 -32.71
CA GLU A 317 -4.07 48.50 -31.51
C GLU A 317 -5.19 49.60 -31.48
N PRO A 318 -5.25 50.60 -30.54
CA PRO A 318 -4.73 50.79 -29.16
C PRO A 318 -5.69 51.53 -28.16
N GLU A 319 -5.17 51.83 -26.95
CA GLU A 319 -5.35 53.05 -26.12
C GLU A 319 -6.35 53.17 -24.93
N LYS A 320 -5.76 53.70 -23.83
CA LYS A 320 -6.25 54.72 -22.84
C LYS A 320 -6.88 54.34 -21.48
N SER A 321 -6.00 54.39 -20.46
CA SER A 321 -5.87 55.43 -19.40
C SER A 321 -6.90 55.68 -18.28
N LYS A 322 -6.33 56.03 -17.11
CA LYS A 322 -6.82 56.75 -15.88
C LYS A 322 -7.48 55.87 -14.79
N GLY A 323 -7.24 56.09 -13.48
CA GLY A 323 -6.48 57.11 -12.75
C GLY A 323 -6.24 56.65 -11.29
N LYS A 324 -5.08 57.00 -10.71
CA LYS A 324 -4.87 58.02 -9.66
C LYS A 324 -5.56 57.77 -8.30
N GLY A 325 -4.74 57.57 -7.28
CA GLY A 325 -5.01 57.86 -5.87
C GLY A 325 -3.71 57.98 -5.08
N LYS A 326 -3.20 59.22 -4.95
CA LYS A 326 -2.06 59.59 -4.10
C LYS A 326 -2.51 59.67 -2.64
N ASN A 327 -1.65 59.28 -1.70
CA ASN A 327 -1.35 60.17 -0.57
C ASN A 327 0.09 60.00 -0.08
N LYS A 328 0.66 61.13 0.34
CA LYS A 328 2.09 61.41 0.55
C LYS A 328 2.24 62.06 1.94
N ARG A 329 3.44 61.96 2.52
CA ARG A 329 4.05 62.71 3.67
C ARG A 329 3.96 62.02 5.04
N GLY A 330 4.98 62.02 5.90
CA GLY A 330 6.32 62.67 5.90
C GLY A 330 7.37 61.76 6.60
N ARG A 331 8.65 61.78 6.25
CA ARG A 331 9.72 62.74 6.65
C ARG A 331 9.89 62.76 8.17
N GLY A 332 11.00 62.41 8.80
CA GLY A 332 12.36 61.99 8.41
C GLY A 332 13.30 62.26 9.61
N LYS A 333 14.41 61.52 9.74
CA LYS A 333 15.72 62.03 10.21
C LYS A 333 16.77 60.92 10.17
N GLU A 334 17.78 61.17 9.35
CA GLU A 334 19.09 60.53 9.34
C GLU A 334 19.92 61.05 10.52
N GLN A 335 20.82 60.19 11.02
CA GLN A 335 22.14 60.61 11.44
C GLN A 335 23.12 59.44 11.24
N GLU A 336 24.05 59.63 10.31
CA GLU A 336 25.25 58.83 10.11
C GLU A 336 26.17 58.94 11.33
N SER A 337 26.91 57.88 11.64
CA SER A 337 28.39 57.91 11.52
C SER A 337 29.07 56.59 11.87
N GLN A 338 29.91 56.17 10.92
CA GLN A 338 31.24 55.57 11.06
C GLN A 338 31.40 54.07 11.37
N GLU A 339 31.91 53.40 10.33
CA GLU A 339 32.70 52.17 10.36
C GLU A 339 33.91 52.30 11.30
N GLN A 340 34.19 51.25 12.07
CA GLN A 340 35.56 50.80 12.27
C GLN A 340 35.63 49.30 12.56
N SER A 341 36.25 48.59 11.61
CA SER A 341 36.70 47.21 11.67
C SER A 341 37.72 47.00 12.78
N THR A 342 37.44 46.10 13.74
CA THR A 342 38.49 45.29 14.38
C THR A 342 38.02 43.88 14.69
N ARG A 343 38.83 42.94 14.22
CA ARG A 343 38.77 41.48 14.32
C ARG A 343 38.92 41.04 15.78
N LYS A 344 37.95 40.30 16.36
CA LYS A 344 38.13 39.56 17.63
C LYS A 344 37.54 38.15 17.57
N THR A 345 38.39 37.21 17.96
CA THR A 345 38.21 35.77 18.17
C THR A 345 37.14 35.42 19.23
N PRO A 346 36.64 34.17 19.26
CA PRO A 346 35.36 33.84 19.88
C PRO A 346 35.43 33.84 21.41
N ARG A 347 34.60 34.70 22.04
CA ARG A 347 34.30 34.64 23.48
C ARG A 347 33.23 33.59 23.74
N THR A 348 33.58 32.63 24.59
CA THR A 348 32.65 31.78 25.36
C THR A 348 31.55 32.64 25.98
N LYS A 349 30.28 32.37 25.62
CA LYS A 349 29.13 33.02 26.25
C LYS A 349 29.01 32.52 27.68
N ALA A 350 29.21 33.43 28.64
CA ALA A 350 28.80 33.24 30.03
C ALA A 350 27.29 32.97 30.09
N LYS A 351 26.90 31.97 30.88
CA LYS A 351 25.49 31.67 31.21
C LYS A 351 24.86 32.94 31.79
N LYS A 352 23.76 33.40 31.19
CA LYS A 352 22.92 34.46 31.74
C LYS A 352 22.31 33.93 33.05
N GLU A 353 22.64 34.53 34.19
CA GLU A 353 22.00 34.19 35.47
C GLU A 353 20.49 34.42 35.34
N LEU A 354 19.69 33.39 35.64
CA LEU A 354 18.24 33.45 35.67
C LEU A 354 17.79 34.26 36.90
N SER A 355 16.72 35.05 36.79
CA SER A 355 16.14 35.71 37.97
C SER A 355 15.50 34.68 38.91
N GLY A 356 15.40 34.96 40.21
CA GLY A 356 14.87 34.02 41.22
C GLY A 356 13.50 33.42 40.86
N ILE A 357 12.61 34.24 40.28
CA ILE A 357 11.29 33.78 39.79
C ILE A 357 11.42 32.80 38.62
N GLN A 358 12.35 33.03 37.68
CA GLN A 358 12.55 32.13 36.53
C GLN A 358 13.12 30.78 36.97
N THR A 359 13.94 30.77 38.02
CA THR A 359 14.44 29.54 38.64
C THR A 359 13.30 28.78 39.32
N ALA A 360 12.45 29.45 40.10
CA ALA A 360 11.28 28.83 40.72
C ALA A 360 10.27 28.29 39.67
N GLU A 361 10.06 29.01 38.56
CA GLU A 361 9.23 28.55 37.45
C GLU A 361 9.80 27.29 36.77
N ALA A 362 11.12 27.20 36.64
CA ALA A 362 11.78 26.01 36.10
C ALA A 362 11.66 24.82 37.06
N SER A 363 11.89 25.03 38.36
CA SER A 363 11.74 23.99 39.39
C SER A 363 10.31 23.50 39.52
N ALA A 364 9.30 24.38 39.42
CA ALA A 364 7.90 23.98 39.46
C ALA A 364 7.50 23.10 38.26
N LYS A 365 8.01 23.41 37.06
CA LYS A 365 7.85 22.55 35.87
C LYS A 365 8.51 21.19 36.05
N GLU A 366 9.71 21.18 36.61
CA GLU A 366 10.46 19.96 36.88
C GLU A 366 9.71 19.03 37.86
N ILE A 367 9.15 19.58 38.95
CA ILE A 367 8.33 18.81 39.90
C ILE A 367 7.11 18.17 39.22
N LEU A 368 6.40 18.91 38.37
CA LEU A 368 5.22 18.38 37.68
C LEU A 368 5.60 17.33 36.62
N GLN A 369 6.74 17.50 35.96
CA GLN A 369 7.28 16.50 35.05
C GLN A 369 7.66 15.21 35.79
N PHE A 370 8.31 15.32 36.94
CA PHE A 370 8.63 14.20 37.83
C PHE A 370 7.38 13.44 38.27
N LEU A 371 6.32 14.16 38.64
CA LEU A 371 5.04 13.56 39.02
C LEU A 371 4.41 12.80 37.85
N GLN A 372 4.35 13.40 36.66
CA GLN A 372 3.75 12.79 35.48
C GLN A 372 4.54 11.55 35.01
N MET A 373 5.87 11.64 34.94
CA MET A 373 6.71 10.52 34.54
C MET A 373 6.61 9.35 35.53
N SER A 374 6.61 9.65 36.82
CA SER A 374 6.52 8.61 37.85
C SER A 374 5.18 7.87 37.82
N GLN A 375 4.06 8.56 37.63
CA GLN A 375 2.75 7.94 37.45
C GLN A 375 2.70 7.03 36.21
N GLN A 376 3.16 7.51 35.05
CA GLN A 376 3.16 6.73 33.81
C GLN A 376 4.02 5.47 33.88
N VAL A 377 5.20 5.55 34.50
CA VAL A 377 6.09 4.39 34.67
C VAL A 377 5.45 3.37 35.59
N MET A 378 4.85 3.80 36.70
CA MET A 378 4.24 2.89 37.67
C MET A 378 2.97 2.23 37.11
N GLU A 379 2.14 2.95 36.34
CA GLU A 379 0.99 2.37 35.63
C GLU A 379 1.41 1.31 34.62
N LYS A 380 2.47 1.58 33.85
CA LYS A 380 3.00 0.63 32.87
C LYS A 380 3.54 -0.63 33.53
N VAL A 381 4.26 -0.48 34.64
CA VAL A 381 4.84 -1.61 35.39
C VAL A 381 3.75 -2.44 36.06
N ALA A 382 2.72 -1.80 36.62
CA ALA A 382 1.55 -2.50 37.16
C ALA A 382 0.83 -3.32 36.07
N GLY A 383 0.62 -2.75 34.89
CA GLY A 383 -0.01 -3.46 33.77
C GLY A 383 0.82 -4.63 33.21
N SER A 384 2.16 -4.49 33.14
CA SER A 384 3.05 -5.57 32.68
C SER A 384 3.33 -6.64 33.73
N GLY A 385 3.23 -6.30 35.03
CA GLY A 385 3.42 -7.24 36.14
C GLY A 385 2.36 -8.35 36.18
N ASP A 386 1.14 -8.06 35.75
CA ASP A 386 0.04 -9.02 35.67
C ASP A 386 0.27 -10.15 34.65
N GLU A 387 1.07 -9.91 33.61
CA GLU A 387 1.35 -10.91 32.57
C GLU A 387 2.40 -11.96 33.01
N LEU A 388 3.38 -11.57 33.85
CA LEU A 388 4.49 -12.43 34.29
C LEU A 388 4.88 -12.23 35.77
N PRO A 389 4.03 -12.60 36.75
CA PRO A 389 4.22 -12.24 38.16
C PRO A 389 5.54 -12.69 38.80
N SER A 390 6.15 -13.76 38.31
CA SER A 390 7.41 -14.29 38.84
C SER A 390 8.64 -13.44 38.54
N GLU A 391 8.64 -12.70 37.43
CA GLU A 391 9.80 -11.89 36.99
C GLU A 391 9.82 -10.49 37.62
N TRP A 392 8.70 -10.07 38.22
CA TRP A 392 8.49 -8.74 38.79
C TRP A 392 8.45 -8.73 40.32
N LYS A 393 8.79 -9.84 40.99
CA LYS A 393 8.79 -9.93 42.47
C LYS A 393 9.61 -8.84 43.17
N TRP A 394 10.70 -8.39 42.54
CA TRP A 394 11.55 -7.32 43.04
C TRP A 394 10.87 -5.93 43.04
N ALA A 395 9.83 -5.73 42.22
CA ALA A 395 9.13 -4.45 42.08
C ALA A 395 8.13 -4.16 43.22
N ARG A 396 7.83 -5.16 44.06
CA ARG A 396 6.82 -5.08 45.12
C ARG A 396 7.09 -3.96 46.13
N ALA A 397 8.33 -3.85 46.64
CA ALA A 397 8.69 -2.81 47.60
C ALA A 397 8.48 -1.39 47.04
N PHE A 398 8.77 -1.16 45.75
CA PHE A 398 8.58 0.14 45.11
C PHE A 398 7.10 0.48 44.88
N LEU A 399 6.26 -0.53 44.63
CA LEU A 399 4.81 -0.37 44.48
C LEU A 399 4.10 -0.11 45.82
N GLU A 400 4.66 -0.60 46.93
CA GLU A 400 4.19 -0.32 48.29
C GLU A 400 4.61 1.10 48.76
N ASP A 401 5.81 1.56 48.40
CA ASP A 401 6.34 2.88 48.78
C ASP A 401 5.69 4.04 47.98
N PHE A 402 5.31 3.81 46.73
CA PHE A 402 4.82 4.87 45.85
C PHE A 402 3.51 5.52 46.32
N PRO A 403 2.46 4.78 46.76
CA PRO A 403 1.26 5.37 47.34
C PRO A 403 1.54 6.23 48.58
N GLN A 404 2.48 5.83 49.43
CA GLN A 404 2.86 6.60 50.62
C GLN A 404 3.52 7.93 50.22
N ASN A 405 4.47 7.91 49.28
CA ASN A 405 5.11 9.12 48.78
C ASN A 405 4.12 10.05 48.04
N MET A 406 3.12 9.47 47.36
CA MET A 406 2.04 10.23 46.72
C MET A 406 1.09 10.86 47.74
N ALA A 407 0.82 10.17 48.86
CA ALA A 407 0.07 10.73 49.98
C ALA A 407 0.82 11.90 50.62
N CYS A 408 2.13 11.75 50.88
CA CYS A 408 2.97 12.84 51.37
C CYS A 408 2.99 14.05 50.41
N PHE A 409 3.01 13.81 49.09
CA PHE A 409 2.90 14.90 48.10
C PHE A 409 1.55 15.62 48.20
N LYS A 410 0.44 14.90 48.39
CA LYS A 410 -0.90 15.49 48.55
C LYS A 410 -1.04 16.26 49.87
N GLU A 411 -0.47 15.75 50.96
CA GLU A 411 -0.45 16.44 52.25
C GLU A 411 0.40 17.72 52.20
N ALA A 412 1.51 17.71 51.47
CA ALA A 412 2.33 18.91 51.26
C ALA A 412 1.59 20.05 50.53
N LEU A 413 0.50 19.72 49.81
CA LEU A 413 -0.39 20.69 49.16
C LEU A 413 -1.51 21.22 50.07
N LYS A 414 -1.81 20.52 51.17
CA LYS A 414 -2.93 20.82 52.09
C LYS A 414 -2.49 20.78 53.57
N PRO A 415 -1.77 21.81 54.07
CA PRO A 415 -1.42 21.87 55.48
C PRO A 415 -2.63 22.22 56.35
N ALA A 416 -2.61 21.81 57.61
CA ALA A 416 -3.64 22.13 58.59
C ALA A 416 -3.75 23.63 58.93
N ASP A 417 -2.70 24.44 58.69
CA ASP A 417 -2.58 25.84 59.14
C ASP A 417 -2.23 26.85 58.02
N GLY A 418 -2.64 26.66 56.76
CA GLY A 418 -2.31 27.65 55.70
C GLY A 418 -3.07 27.55 54.36
N ASP A 419 -2.79 28.53 53.47
CA ASP A 419 -3.38 28.68 52.13
C ASP A 419 -3.31 27.36 51.32
N GLU A 420 -4.45 26.91 50.81
CA GLU A 420 -4.58 25.70 50.00
C GLU A 420 -3.87 25.86 48.64
N LEU A 421 -2.85 25.04 48.38
CA LEU A 421 -2.08 25.09 47.12
C LEU A 421 -2.72 24.28 45.98
N THR A 422 -3.76 23.50 46.27
CA THR A 422 -4.42 22.59 45.32
C THR A 422 -4.89 23.34 44.05
N ASP A 423 -5.65 24.42 44.24
CA ASP A 423 -6.22 25.20 43.12
C ASP A 423 -5.14 25.89 42.29
N PHE A 424 -4.12 26.44 42.95
CA PHE A 424 -2.96 27.03 42.28
C PHE A 424 -2.19 26.00 41.46
N VAL A 425 -1.99 24.79 41.97
CA VAL A 425 -1.27 23.72 41.30
C VAL A 425 -2.07 23.14 40.12
N ASP A 426 -3.39 23.04 40.24
CA ASP A 426 -4.24 22.57 39.15
C ASP A 426 -4.33 23.61 38.02
N GLU A 427 -4.43 24.90 38.34
CA GLU A 427 -4.29 25.97 37.35
C GLU A 427 -2.88 26.03 36.73
N LEU A 428 -1.83 25.75 37.51
CA LEU A 428 -0.45 25.66 37.04
C LEU A 428 -0.27 24.52 36.02
N LYS A 429 -0.82 23.33 36.30
CA LYS A 429 -0.80 22.19 35.36
C LYS A 429 -1.49 22.54 34.04
N LEU A 430 -2.65 23.19 34.09
CA LEU A 430 -3.41 23.60 32.91
C LEU A 430 -2.66 24.66 32.07
N ASN A 431 -2.04 25.64 32.72
CA ASN A 431 -1.36 26.74 32.04
C ASN A 431 0.01 26.35 31.46
N ILE A 432 0.69 25.31 31.99
CA ILE A 432 1.92 24.77 31.40
C ILE A 432 1.65 24.15 30.01
N LEU A 433 0.46 23.58 29.79
CA LEU A 433 0.05 22.96 28.52
C LEU A 433 -0.56 23.96 27.52
N GLY A 434 -0.95 25.16 27.97
CA GLY A 434 -1.62 26.18 27.17
C GLY A 434 -0.69 27.17 26.46
N LYS A 435 -1.17 27.79 25.36
CA LYS A 435 -0.43 28.81 24.58
C LYS A 435 -0.03 30.07 25.36
N GLY A 436 -0.64 30.32 26.53
CA GLY A 436 -0.39 31.48 27.39
C GLY A 436 0.78 31.30 28.38
N GLY A 437 1.20 30.07 28.68
CA GLY A 437 2.25 29.77 29.66
C GLY A 437 2.07 30.46 31.02
N PHE A 438 3.17 30.75 31.71
CA PHE A 438 3.18 31.46 33.01
C PHE A 438 2.62 32.89 32.97
N LYS A 439 2.48 33.50 31.79
CA LYS A 439 1.96 34.88 31.66
C LYS A 439 0.49 34.99 32.07
N SER A 440 -0.29 33.95 31.77
CA SER A 440 -1.71 33.86 32.15
C SER A 440 -1.85 33.72 33.67
N LEU A 441 -1.06 32.83 34.27
CA LEU A 441 -1.07 32.55 35.71
C LEU A 441 -0.56 33.74 36.53
N LYS A 442 0.50 34.42 36.07
CA LYS A 442 1.02 35.64 36.68
C LYS A 442 0.01 36.79 36.65
N LYS A 443 -0.86 36.84 35.63
CA LYS A 443 -1.95 37.82 35.54
C LYS A 443 -3.10 37.49 36.52
N SER A 444 -3.38 36.21 36.74
CA SER A 444 -4.44 35.74 37.66
C SER A 444 -4.08 35.97 39.13
N TYR A 445 -2.86 35.60 39.54
CA TYR A 445 -2.44 35.68 40.95
C TYR A 445 -1.71 36.97 41.33
N GLY A 446 -1.35 37.81 40.35
CA GLY A 446 -0.73 39.12 40.59
C GLY A 446 0.44 39.07 41.57
N ASN A 447 0.31 39.78 42.69
CA ASN A 447 1.34 39.88 43.72
C ASN A 447 1.52 38.60 44.57
N ARG A 448 0.53 37.68 44.55
CA ARG A 448 0.61 36.39 45.28
C ARG A 448 1.30 35.29 44.48
N TYR A 449 1.52 35.49 43.17
CA TYR A 449 2.09 34.50 42.27
C TYR A 449 3.47 34.00 42.73
N GLU A 450 4.38 34.92 43.07
CA GLU A 450 5.75 34.60 43.46
C GLU A 450 5.80 33.86 44.81
N ALA A 451 4.97 34.28 45.76
CA ALA A 451 4.85 33.64 47.07
C ALA A 451 4.32 32.20 46.93
N MET A 452 3.25 31.99 46.16
CA MET A 452 2.64 30.67 45.94
C MET A 452 3.56 29.72 45.16
N LEU A 453 4.27 30.24 44.15
CA LEU A 453 5.22 29.46 43.37
C LEU A 453 6.41 28.99 44.20
N THR A 454 6.95 29.87 45.04
CA THR A 454 8.07 29.55 45.94
C THR A 454 7.63 28.54 47.00
N LEU A 455 6.45 28.73 47.59
CA LEU A 455 5.84 27.79 48.54
C LEU A 455 5.65 26.39 47.95
N PHE A 456 5.19 26.31 46.70
CA PHE A 456 5.04 25.03 46.01
C PHE A 456 6.40 24.35 45.78
N VAL A 457 7.40 25.09 45.30
CA VAL A 457 8.74 24.55 45.06
C VAL A 457 9.37 24.06 46.37
N ASP A 458 9.38 24.86 47.42
CA ASP A 458 10.01 24.51 48.70
C ASP A 458 9.40 23.25 49.32
N ARG A 459 8.07 23.09 49.23
CA ARG A 459 7.37 21.95 49.82
C ARG A 459 7.45 20.68 48.98
N CYS A 460 7.41 20.80 47.65
CA CYS A 460 7.19 19.66 46.77
C CYS A 460 8.46 19.18 46.05
N TYR A 461 9.56 19.95 46.04
CA TYR A 461 10.75 19.59 45.27
C TYR A 461 11.41 18.29 45.73
N SER A 462 11.62 18.13 47.04
CA SER A 462 12.25 16.93 47.61
C SER A 462 11.39 15.66 47.37
N ILE A 463 10.08 15.78 47.54
CA ILE A 463 9.12 14.68 47.34
C ILE A 463 9.03 14.31 45.85
N GLY A 464 8.92 15.30 44.96
CA GLY A 464 8.90 15.10 43.51
C GLY A 464 10.18 14.44 42.99
N SER A 465 11.34 14.87 43.48
CA SER A 465 12.64 14.26 43.14
C SER A 465 12.73 12.80 43.59
N THR A 466 12.21 12.50 44.79
CA THR A 466 12.16 11.13 45.34
C THR A 466 11.26 10.22 44.49
N LEU A 467 10.07 10.69 44.11
CA LEU A 467 9.14 9.98 43.21
C LEU A 467 9.79 9.70 41.84
N ASN A 468 10.50 10.65 41.27
CA ASN A 468 11.20 10.46 40.00
C ASN A 468 12.39 9.49 40.11
N SER A 469 13.12 9.52 41.22
CA SER A 469 14.22 8.59 41.49
C SER A 469 13.72 7.14 41.58
N ILE A 470 12.61 6.91 42.29
CA ILE A 470 11.95 5.60 42.38
C ILE A 470 11.51 5.15 40.98
N ALA A 471 10.79 6.00 40.24
CA ALA A 471 10.32 5.68 38.90
C ALA A 471 11.46 5.38 37.91
N THR A 472 12.55 6.15 37.96
CA THR A 472 13.72 5.95 37.11
C THR A 472 14.43 4.63 37.42
N LYS A 473 14.56 4.28 38.71
CA LYS A 473 15.12 2.97 39.13
C LYS A 473 14.25 1.81 38.62
N VAL A 474 12.93 1.90 38.81
CA VAL A 474 11.99 0.88 38.34
C VAL A 474 12.04 0.77 36.81
N HIS A 475 12.08 1.88 36.08
CA HIS A 475 12.20 1.88 34.62
C HIS A 475 13.50 1.22 34.14
N ASN A 476 14.64 1.57 34.75
CA ASN A 476 15.94 1.01 34.37
C ASN A 476 16.03 -0.49 34.68
N MET A 477 15.48 -0.92 35.83
CA MET A 477 15.43 -2.33 36.20
C MET A 477 14.48 -3.12 35.30
N ALA A 478 13.31 -2.55 34.96
CA ALA A 478 12.37 -3.12 33.99
C ALA A 478 13.01 -3.30 32.60
N GLN A 479 13.74 -2.29 32.11
CA GLN A 479 14.48 -2.37 30.86
C GLN A 479 15.60 -3.42 30.92
N ALA A 480 16.29 -3.55 32.06
CA ALA A 480 17.32 -4.57 32.24
C ALA A 480 16.76 -6.01 32.28
N SER A 481 15.53 -6.21 32.77
CA SER A 481 14.83 -7.50 32.70
C SER A 481 14.27 -7.82 31.31
N ILE A 482 13.92 -6.79 30.51
CA ILE A 482 13.36 -6.92 29.16
C ILE A 482 14.46 -6.98 28.08
N ALA A 483 15.66 -6.47 28.37
CA ALA A 483 16.78 -6.52 27.45
C ALA A 483 17.19 -7.99 27.17
N PRO A 484 17.27 -8.43 25.90
CA PRO A 484 17.92 -9.69 25.60
C PRO A 484 19.35 -9.61 26.15
N LYS A 485 19.77 -10.61 26.94
CA LYS A 485 21.14 -10.72 27.47
C LYS A 485 22.13 -10.74 26.32
N GLU A 486 22.55 -9.57 25.85
CA GLU A 486 23.65 -9.41 24.93
C GLU A 486 24.93 -9.81 25.65
N ILE A 487 25.59 -10.80 25.05
CA ILE A 487 26.87 -11.33 25.43
C ILE A 487 27.90 -10.19 25.32
N THR A 488 28.23 -9.57 26.44
CA THR A 488 29.38 -8.68 26.51
C THR A 488 30.66 -9.48 26.28
N SER A 489 31.35 -9.07 25.23
CA SER A 489 32.65 -9.54 24.80
C SER A 489 33.69 -9.57 25.94
N LYS A 490 34.36 -10.72 26.11
CA LYS A 490 35.79 -10.82 26.43
C LYS A 490 36.27 -12.29 26.34
N ARG A 491 37.42 -12.45 25.68
CA ARG A 491 38.24 -13.67 25.45
C ARG A 491 37.74 -14.68 24.41
N TYR A 492 38.06 -14.35 23.16
CA TYR A 492 38.44 -15.32 22.14
C TYR A 492 39.62 -16.18 22.64
N ARG A 493 39.34 -17.40 23.10
CA ARG A 493 40.29 -18.52 23.02
C ARG A 493 39.50 -19.78 22.65
N ARG A 494 39.80 -20.26 21.44
CA ARG A 494 39.70 -21.64 20.94
C ARG A 494 38.96 -22.62 21.85
N THR A 495 37.67 -22.79 21.62
CA THR A 495 36.92 -24.06 21.69
C THR A 495 35.60 -23.80 20.97
N LEU A 496 35.20 -24.72 20.09
CA LEU A 496 33.99 -24.62 19.27
C LEU A 496 32.77 -24.21 20.12
N PRO A 497 31.99 -23.17 19.74
CA PRO A 497 30.87 -22.73 20.56
C PRO A 497 29.66 -23.65 20.41
N MET A 498 29.19 -24.06 21.57
CA MET A 498 27.93 -24.69 21.93
C MET A 498 26.72 -23.75 21.64
N TRP A 499 26.55 -23.30 20.39
CA TRP A 499 25.45 -22.43 19.92
C TRP A 499 24.86 -22.91 18.58
N VAL A 500 24.61 -24.20 18.45
CA VAL A 500 23.68 -24.73 17.41
C VAL A 500 22.41 -25.22 18.11
N GLN A 501 21.60 -24.27 18.62
CA GLN A 501 20.20 -24.53 18.99
C GLN A 501 19.24 -23.86 18.00
N GLY A 502 19.71 -23.56 16.79
CA GLY A 502 18.91 -22.96 15.72
C GLY A 502 18.56 -24.01 14.68
N VAL A 503 17.26 -24.27 14.50
CA VAL A 503 16.62 -24.95 13.36
C VAL A 503 17.36 -26.18 12.83
N VAL A 504 16.92 -27.38 13.23
CA VAL A 504 17.57 -28.64 12.86
C VAL A 504 16.56 -29.56 12.18
N GLN A 505 16.99 -30.25 11.12
CA GLN A 505 16.31 -31.44 10.63
C GLN A 505 16.69 -32.63 11.51
N LEU A 506 15.74 -33.17 12.26
CA LEU A 506 15.91 -34.36 13.08
C LEU A 506 15.40 -35.59 12.32
N VAL A 507 16.24 -36.60 12.16
CA VAL A 507 15.85 -37.89 11.55
C VAL A 507 15.64 -38.90 12.68
N VAL A 508 14.45 -39.51 12.72
CA VAL A 508 14.08 -40.48 13.78
C VAL A 508 13.54 -41.76 13.18
N ARG A 509 13.93 -42.89 13.77
CA ARG A 509 13.44 -44.22 13.40
C ARG A 509 12.24 -44.59 14.29
N ILE A 510 11.16 -45.03 13.67
CA ILE A 510 9.97 -45.53 14.35
C ILE A 510 10.07 -47.05 14.38
N GLU A 511 10.25 -47.64 15.56
CA GLU A 511 10.54 -49.08 15.70
C GLU A 511 9.30 -49.95 15.91
N SER A 512 8.23 -49.40 16.50
CA SER A 512 7.05 -50.19 16.90
C SER A 512 5.72 -49.53 16.51
N ILE A 513 4.68 -50.36 16.38
CA ILE A 513 3.31 -49.91 16.08
C ILE A 513 2.77 -49.02 17.22
N ASP A 514 3.15 -49.32 18.46
CA ASP A 514 2.77 -48.53 19.61
C ASP A 514 3.38 -47.12 19.56
N MET A 515 4.69 -47.02 19.30
CA MET A 515 5.38 -45.73 19.14
C MET A 515 4.77 -44.89 18.01
N ARG A 516 4.49 -45.50 16.85
CA ARG A 516 3.79 -44.86 15.73
C ARG A 516 2.42 -44.33 16.17
N SER A 517 1.65 -45.13 16.90
CA SER A 517 0.29 -44.79 17.32
C SER A 517 0.27 -43.65 18.36
N GLN A 518 1.18 -43.68 19.33
CA GLN A 518 1.34 -42.60 20.30
C GLN A 518 1.72 -41.27 19.62
N LEU A 519 2.61 -41.35 18.62
CA LEU A 519 3.06 -40.18 17.89
C LEU A 519 1.97 -39.64 16.94
N TYR A 520 1.21 -40.52 16.29
CA TYR A 520 0.04 -40.17 15.48
C TYR A 520 -1.02 -39.39 16.28
N ARG A 521 -1.31 -39.80 17.51
CA ARG A 521 -2.28 -39.10 18.39
C ARG A 521 -1.87 -37.64 18.67
N LYS A 522 -0.59 -37.32 18.60
CA LYS A 522 -0.04 -35.98 18.82
C LYS A 522 0.15 -35.19 17.53
N LEU A 523 -0.02 -35.81 16.36
CA LEU A 523 0.15 -35.18 15.05
C LEU A 523 -1.14 -34.52 14.57
N VAL A 524 -1.08 -33.23 14.25
CA VAL A 524 -2.21 -32.48 13.69
C VAL A 524 -1.80 -31.65 12.49
N TYR A 525 -2.74 -31.47 11.55
CA TYR A 525 -2.61 -30.44 10.52
C TYR A 525 -3.02 -29.08 11.07
N LYS A 526 -2.06 -28.17 11.19
CA LYS A 526 -2.32 -26.77 11.57
C LYS A 526 -1.61 -25.81 10.63
N LYS A 527 -2.30 -24.71 10.29
CA LYS A 527 -1.72 -23.62 9.47
C LYS A 527 -0.47 -23.02 10.13
N LYS A 528 -0.45 -22.89 11.46
CA LYS A 528 0.73 -22.43 12.25
C LYS A 528 1.96 -23.32 11.97
N PHE A 529 1.77 -24.63 11.94
CA PHE A 529 2.85 -25.58 11.67
C PHE A 529 3.17 -25.71 10.17
N ARG A 530 2.43 -25.05 9.26
CA ARG A 530 2.64 -25.14 7.81
C ARG A 530 2.71 -26.60 7.31
N GLY A 531 1.92 -27.49 7.90
CA GLY A 531 1.98 -28.93 7.66
C GLY A 531 1.42 -29.74 8.83
N ARG A 532 1.81 -31.02 8.89
CA ARG A 532 1.50 -31.94 10.00
C ARG A 532 2.58 -31.79 11.08
N GLY A 533 2.20 -31.38 12.28
CA GLY A 533 3.16 -31.12 13.36
C GLY A 533 2.63 -31.54 14.73
N LEU A 534 3.53 -31.63 15.71
CA LEU A 534 3.21 -32.09 17.06
C LEU A 534 2.52 -31.01 17.89
N VAL A 535 1.42 -31.38 18.56
CA VAL A 535 0.72 -30.49 19.53
C VAL A 535 1.36 -30.45 20.91
N SER A 536 2.15 -31.46 21.24
CA SER A 536 2.81 -31.67 22.52
C SER A 536 4.15 -32.35 22.30
N ASP A 537 5.06 -32.20 23.24
CA ASP A 537 6.36 -32.87 23.22
C ASP A 537 6.22 -34.40 23.13
N PHE A 538 7.20 -35.02 22.48
CA PHE A 538 7.40 -36.46 22.42
C PHE A 538 8.84 -36.79 22.85
N PRO A 539 9.10 -36.83 24.18
CA PRO A 539 10.46 -36.91 24.72
C PRO A 539 11.23 -38.15 24.28
N THR A 540 10.56 -39.28 24.06
CA THR A 540 11.16 -40.56 23.65
C THR A 540 11.99 -40.45 22.37
N LEU A 541 11.61 -39.54 21.46
CA LEU A 541 12.33 -39.29 20.21
C LEU A 541 13.00 -37.90 20.18
N GLY A 542 13.06 -37.21 21.31
CA GLY A 542 13.60 -35.85 21.41
C GLY A 542 12.80 -34.79 20.63
N LEU A 543 11.57 -35.09 20.23
CA LEU A 543 10.73 -34.18 19.45
C LEU A 543 9.96 -33.23 20.37
N LYS A 544 9.92 -31.94 20.00
CA LYS A 544 9.21 -30.90 20.77
C LYS A 544 7.87 -30.55 20.12
N LYS A 545 7.00 -29.90 20.88
CA LYS A 545 5.80 -29.25 20.36
C LYS A 545 6.19 -28.31 19.23
N GLY A 546 5.44 -28.37 18.13
CA GLY A 546 5.71 -27.60 16.92
C GLY A 546 6.68 -28.27 15.94
N SER A 547 7.38 -29.35 16.34
CA SER A 547 8.16 -30.15 15.39
C SER A 547 7.25 -30.65 14.27
N ARG A 548 7.67 -30.41 13.02
CA ARG A 548 6.85 -30.66 11.84
C ARG A 548 7.39 -31.84 11.05
N LEU A 549 6.52 -32.79 10.72
CA LEU A 549 6.87 -33.93 9.88
C LEU A 549 7.16 -33.47 8.45
N LEU A 550 8.32 -33.84 7.93
CA LEU A 550 8.76 -33.55 6.56
C LEU A 550 8.55 -34.77 5.65
N PRO A 551 8.24 -34.54 4.37
CA PRO A 551 8.22 -35.63 3.39
C PRO A 551 9.63 -36.18 3.18
N THR A 552 9.73 -37.50 3.06
CA THR A 552 10.97 -38.23 2.78
C THR A 552 10.76 -39.20 1.60
N ALA A 553 11.81 -39.87 1.14
CA ALA A 553 11.66 -40.92 0.13
C ALA A 553 10.78 -42.09 0.62
N GLU A 554 10.87 -42.42 1.91
CA GLU A 554 10.03 -43.44 2.56
C GLU A 554 8.59 -42.95 2.82
N ILE A 555 8.40 -41.63 3.01
CA ILE A 555 7.11 -41.02 3.29
C ILE A 555 6.90 -39.78 2.41
N PRO A 556 6.60 -39.96 1.10
CA PRO A 556 6.35 -38.83 0.22
C PRO A 556 5.11 -38.03 0.64
N ASP A 557 4.08 -38.74 1.13
CA ASP A 557 2.86 -38.15 1.68
C ASP A 557 2.82 -38.31 3.20
N VAL A 558 3.09 -37.21 3.92
CA VAL A 558 3.04 -37.17 5.39
C VAL A 558 1.64 -37.44 5.97
N GLY A 559 0.60 -37.41 5.13
CA GLY A 559 -0.75 -37.85 5.47
C GLY A 559 -0.87 -39.37 5.63
N GLN A 560 0.07 -40.15 5.07
CA GLN A 560 0.05 -41.62 5.14
C GLN A 560 0.80 -42.19 6.36
N PHE A 561 1.27 -41.33 7.26
CA PHE A 561 2.09 -41.72 8.41
C PHE A 561 1.50 -42.89 9.22
N GLU A 562 0.18 -42.89 9.45
CA GLU A 562 -0.54 -43.93 10.20
C GLU A 562 -0.60 -45.30 9.51
N PHE A 563 -0.37 -45.37 8.20
CA PHE A 563 -0.47 -46.60 7.42
C PHE A 563 0.88 -47.30 7.22
N LEU A 564 1.99 -46.64 7.58
CA LEU A 564 3.34 -47.19 7.40
C LEU A 564 3.64 -48.27 8.43
N THR A 565 4.12 -49.43 7.96
CA THR A 565 4.49 -50.55 8.83
C THR A 565 5.88 -50.31 9.43
N PRO A 566 6.04 -50.24 10.77
CA PRO A 566 7.35 -50.17 11.40
C PRO A 566 8.21 -51.41 11.10
N PRO A 567 9.55 -51.29 11.01
CA PRO A 567 10.32 -50.07 11.25
C PRO A 567 10.47 -49.18 10.00
N PHE A 568 10.33 -47.86 10.17
CA PHE A 568 10.58 -46.87 9.10
C PHE A 568 11.19 -45.58 9.66
N THR A 569 11.75 -44.74 8.80
CA THR A 569 12.45 -43.51 9.16
C THR A 569 11.63 -42.28 8.78
N THR A 570 11.59 -41.29 9.68
CA THR A 570 10.90 -40.02 9.48
C THR A 570 11.83 -38.84 9.70
N SER A 571 11.64 -37.78 8.92
CA SER A 571 12.37 -36.52 9.08
C SER A 571 11.47 -35.45 9.66
N TRP A 572 12.01 -34.67 10.59
CA TRP A 572 11.28 -33.65 11.33
C TRP A 572 12.00 -32.32 11.25
N TRP A 573 11.26 -31.25 10.99
CA TRP A 573 11.73 -29.89 11.10
C TRP A 573 11.53 -29.40 12.52
N VAL A 574 12.65 -29.09 13.20
CA VAL A 574 12.64 -28.56 14.57
C VAL A 574 13.20 -27.14 14.51
N GLY A 575 12.33 -26.15 14.36
CA GLY A 575 12.68 -24.73 14.36
C GLY A 575 12.10 -23.99 15.56
N ALA A 576 12.69 -22.84 15.91
CA ALA A 576 12.08 -21.89 16.83
C ALA A 576 10.77 -21.34 16.24
N ASP A 577 9.87 -20.83 17.09
CA ASP A 577 8.57 -20.29 16.65
C ASP A 577 8.73 -19.08 15.68
N ASP A 578 9.86 -18.39 15.74
CA ASP A 578 10.26 -17.26 14.88
C ASP A 578 11.15 -17.66 13.69
N ALA A 579 11.48 -18.94 13.55
CA ALA A 579 12.33 -19.43 12.48
C ALA A 579 11.69 -19.14 11.10
N ARG A 580 12.42 -18.40 10.27
CA ARG A 580 11.99 -18.10 8.88
C ARG A 580 12.25 -19.26 7.92
N LEU A 581 13.24 -20.10 8.23
CA LEU A 581 13.52 -21.32 7.46
C LEU A 581 12.47 -22.37 7.78
N VAL A 582 11.84 -22.88 6.73
CA VAL A 582 10.78 -23.88 6.84
C VAL A 582 11.24 -25.27 6.44
N HIS A 583 12.31 -25.43 5.68
CA HIS A 583 12.91 -26.71 5.30
C HIS A 583 14.35 -26.48 4.88
N ASP A 584 15.14 -27.55 4.81
CA ASP A 584 16.48 -27.50 4.21
C ASP A 584 16.38 -27.16 2.73
N CYS A 585 17.27 -26.30 2.26
CA CYS A 585 17.34 -25.95 0.84
C CYS A 585 18.02 -27.10 0.08
N PRO A 586 17.33 -27.82 -0.83
CA PRO A 586 17.95 -28.94 -1.56
C PRO A 586 19.17 -28.53 -2.37
N LEU A 587 19.26 -27.24 -2.75
CA LEU A 587 20.42 -26.70 -3.47
C LEU A 587 21.71 -26.80 -2.64
N LEU A 588 21.64 -26.71 -1.31
CA LEU A 588 22.81 -26.82 -0.43
C LEU A 588 23.31 -28.26 -0.27
N GLN A 589 22.58 -29.25 -0.79
CA GLN A 589 23.04 -30.65 -0.84
C GLN A 589 23.89 -30.92 -2.09
N LEU A 590 23.89 -30.01 -3.06
CA LEU A 590 24.68 -30.15 -4.28
C LEU A 590 26.15 -29.82 -3.99
N SER A 591 27.05 -30.70 -4.44
CA SER A 591 28.49 -30.47 -4.31
C SER A 591 28.90 -29.16 -4.98
N GLY A 592 29.67 -28.33 -4.27
CA GLY A 592 30.11 -27.01 -4.73
C GLY A 592 29.06 -25.89 -4.61
N VAL A 593 27.87 -26.15 -4.05
CA VAL A 593 26.85 -25.13 -3.79
C VAL A 593 26.78 -24.81 -2.30
N GLY A 594 27.47 -23.76 -1.87
CA GLY A 594 27.35 -23.21 -0.53
C GLY A 594 26.70 -21.83 -0.48
N LEU A 595 26.62 -21.25 0.72
CA LEU A 595 26.04 -19.93 0.95
C LEU A 595 26.82 -18.81 0.24
N GLU A 596 28.11 -19.02 0.01
CA GLU A 596 28.99 -18.14 -0.77
C GLU A 596 28.56 -18.05 -2.24
N MET A 597 27.84 -19.03 -2.76
CA MET A 597 27.29 -19.01 -4.12
C MET A 597 26.07 -18.10 -4.22
N TRP A 598 25.38 -17.83 -3.12
CA TRP A 598 24.17 -17.00 -3.11
C TRP A 598 24.54 -15.52 -3.23
N SER A 599 23.96 -14.85 -4.23
CA SER A 599 24.17 -13.43 -4.48
C SER A 599 23.10 -12.61 -3.80
N LEU A 600 23.50 -11.46 -3.23
CA LEU A 600 22.57 -10.47 -2.71
C LEU A 600 21.97 -9.72 -3.90
N ASP A 601 20.65 -9.68 -3.96
CA ASP A 601 19.92 -9.00 -5.02
C ASP A 601 19.70 -7.51 -4.70
N ILE A 602 20.06 -6.64 -5.64
CA ILE A 602 19.88 -5.18 -5.53
C ILE A 602 18.41 -4.77 -5.43
N MET A 603 17.48 -5.53 -6.02
CA MET A 603 16.06 -5.22 -5.92
C MET A 603 15.59 -5.26 -4.46
N HIS A 604 15.93 -6.30 -3.69
CA HIS A 604 15.50 -6.43 -2.31
C HIS A 604 16.32 -5.62 -1.32
N SER A 605 17.64 -5.48 -1.55
CA SER A 605 18.52 -4.78 -0.63
C SER A 605 18.52 -3.27 -0.84
N TRP A 606 18.29 -2.78 -2.07
CA TRP A 606 18.28 -1.35 -2.41
C TRP A 606 16.88 -0.85 -2.74
N HIS A 607 16.28 -1.30 -3.85
CA HIS A 607 15.06 -0.71 -4.40
C HIS A 607 13.87 -0.86 -3.44
N LEU A 608 13.54 -2.09 -3.02
CA LEU A 608 12.50 -2.40 -2.03
C LEU A 608 12.95 -2.19 -0.58
N GLY A 609 14.07 -1.51 -0.38
CA GLY A 609 14.71 -1.31 0.91
C GLY A 609 14.89 0.18 1.19
N PRO A 610 16.13 0.64 1.42
CA PRO A 610 16.39 2.03 1.80
C PRO A 610 15.91 3.06 0.76
N LEU A 611 15.90 2.72 -0.54
CA LEU A 611 15.48 3.66 -1.59
C LEU A 611 13.98 4.00 -1.47
N GLN A 612 13.15 2.99 -1.26
CA GLN A 612 11.71 3.17 -1.01
C GLN A 612 11.43 3.97 0.27
N LEU A 613 12.20 3.72 1.33
CA LEU A 613 12.09 4.47 2.58
C LEU A 613 12.46 5.93 2.39
N LEU A 614 13.53 6.25 1.64
CA LEU A 614 13.89 7.62 1.29
C LEU A 614 12.73 8.31 0.56
N VAL A 615 12.15 7.66 -0.44
CA VAL A 615 11.05 8.24 -1.23
C VAL A 615 9.81 8.50 -0.37
N SER A 616 9.41 7.52 0.46
CA SER A 616 8.29 7.70 1.40
C SER A 616 8.56 8.84 2.38
N LEU A 617 9.76 8.90 2.96
CA LEU A 617 10.13 9.93 3.92
C LEU A 617 10.10 11.33 3.29
N ALA A 618 10.61 11.47 2.07
CA ALA A 618 10.59 12.72 1.34
C ALA A 618 9.17 13.17 0.98
N PHE A 619 8.32 12.26 0.51
CA PHE A 619 6.93 12.62 0.24
C PHE A 619 6.16 12.98 1.50
N ASN A 620 6.28 12.21 2.59
CA ASN A 620 5.66 12.55 3.86
C ASN A 620 6.14 13.92 4.37
N PHE A 621 7.44 14.22 4.25
CA PHE A 621 7.97 15.55 4.56
C PHE A 621 7.32 16.66 3.73
N CYS A 622 7.20 16.49 2.41
CA CYS A 622 6.54 17.47 1.55
C CYS A 622 5.04 17.61 1.88
N LEU A 623 4.33 16.50 2.11
CA LEU A 623 2.91 16.51 2.47
C LEU A 623 2.65 17.28 3.77
N ASP A 624 3.51 17.10 4.77
CA ASP A 624 3.36 17.66 6.11
C ASP A 624 4.00 19.04 6.26
N SER A 625 4.71 19.52 5.23
CA SER A 625 5.32 20.85 5.20
C SER A 625 4.29 21.99 5.18
N GLY A 626 3.07 21.71 4.71
CA GLY A 626 2.02 22.71 4.51
C GLY A 626 2.22 23.61 3.28
N LEU A 627 3.22 23.35 2.43
CA LEU A 627 3.53 24.19 1.27
C LEU A 627 2.70 23.86 0.02
N TRP A 628 2.18 22.63 -0.06
CA TRP A 628 1.36 22.16 -1.18
C TRP A 628 -0.14 22.19 -0.90
N ALA A 629 -0.55 22.47 0.34
CA ALA A 629 -1.95 22.63 0.71
C ALA A 629 -2.34 24.12 0.70
N PRO A 630 -3.57 24.48 0.28
CA PRO A 630 -4.07 25.84 0.39
C PRO A 630 -4.08 26.31 1.86
N THR A 631 -3.79 27.59 2.09
CA THR A 631 -3.82 28.23 3.42
C THR A 631 -5.25 28.43 3.96
N SER A 632 -6.27 27.81 3.38
CA SER A 632 -7.66 28.03 3.75
C SER A 632 -7.95 27.58 5.19
N THR A 633 -8.63 28.46 5.93
CA THR A 633 -9.16 28.18 7.28
C THR A 633 -10.31 27.17 7.18
N GLY A 634 -10.21 26.05 7.91
CA GLY A 634 -11.31 25.06 8.03
C GLY A 634 -10.99 23.65 7.54
N LEU A 635 -9.89 23.43 6.81
CA LEU A 635 -9.49 22.09 6.40
C LEU A 635 -8.82 21.32 7.53
N ASP A 636 -9.24 20.07 7.72
CA ASP A 636 -8.61 19.16 8.66
C ASP A 636 -7.21 18.72 8.15
N ALA A 637 -6.44 18.02 9.00
CA ALA A 637 -5.09 17.59 8.63
C ALA A 637 -5.09 16.53 7.52
N ALA A 638 -6.12 15.68 7.45
CA ALA A 638 -6.21 14.61 6.46
C ALA A 638 -6.55 15.16 5.07
N GLU A 639 -7.45 16.13 4.98
CA GLU A 639 -7.82 16.87 3.78
C GLU A 639 -6.63 17.67 3.25
N LYS A 640 -5.87 18.34 4.13
CA LYS A 640 -4.63 19.02 3.75
C LYS A 640 -3.63 18.07 3.12
N ARG A 641 -3.40 16.88 3.70
CA ARG A 641 -2.53 15.85 3.11
C ARG A 641 -3.05 15.37 1.76
N LYS A 642 -4.36 15.17 1.59
CA LYS A 642 -4.97 14.78 0.30
C LYS A 642 -4.74 15.85 -0.77
N LEU A 643 -4.94 17.13 -0.45
CA LEU A 643 -4.72 18.24 -1.37
C LEU A 643 -3.23 18.39 -1.73
N SER A 644 -2.34 18.33 -0.73
CA SER A 644 -0.89 18.32 -0.96
C SER A 644 -0.49 17.17 -1.90
N LEU A 645 -1.06 15.98 -1.72
CA LEU A 645 -0.80 14.85 -2.60
C LEU A 645 -1.26 15.11 -4.03
N PHE A 646 -2.43 15.74 -4.25
CA PHE A 646 -2.88 16.08 -5.59
C PHE A 646 -1.93 17.06 -6.30
N ALA A 647 -1.42 18.06 -5.58
CA ALA A 647 -0.44 19.00 -6.11
C ALA A 647 0.88 18.27 -6.47
N ILE A 648 1.41 17.45 -5.57
CA ILE A 648 2.62 16.65 -5.83
C ILE A 648 2.41 15.68 -7.00
N LYS A 649 1.22 15.08 -7.14
CA LYS A 649 0.88 14.21 -8.28
C LYS A 649 0.88 14.97 -9.59
N ALA A 650 0.33 16.18 -9.63
CA ALA A 650 0.36 17.02 -10.81
C ALA A 650 1.81 17.30 -11.24
N GLU A 651 2.69 17.63 -10.27
CA GLU A 651 4.12 17.82 -10.52
C GLU A 651 4.83 16.52 -10.97
N LEU A 652 4.51 15.37 -10.37
CA LEU A 652 5.06 14.07 -10.75
C LEU A 652 4.74 13.72 -12.21
N PHE A 653 3.47 13.86 -12.61
CA PHE A 653 3.06 13.54 -13.97
C PHE A 653 3.59 14.57 -14.99
N GLN A 654 3.78 15.83 -14.58
CA GLN A 654 4.48 16.81 -15.39
C GLN A 654 5.95 16.42 -15.57
N PHE A 655 6.64 16.06 -14.49
CA PHE A 655 8.01 15.55 -14.54
C PHE A 655 8.13 14.35 -15.49
N TYR A 656 7.23 13.37 -15.42
CA TYR A 656 7.24 12.25 -16.37
C TYR A 656 7.04 12.68 -17.82
N ARG A 657 6.15 13.64 -18.10
CA ARG A 657 5.98 14.18 -19.47
C ARG A 657 7.25 14.86 -19.98
N ASP A 658 7.97 15.56 -19.12
CA ASP A 658 9.21 16.24 -19.51
C ASP A 658 10.35 15.24 -19.69
N GLN A 659 10.47 14.24 -18.82
CA GLN A 659 11.46 13.18 -18.94
C GLN A 659 11.25 12.29 -20.18
N LYS A 660 10.01 12.10 -20.65
CA LYS A 660 9.75 11.39 -21.92
C LYS A 660 10.38 12.04 -23.15
N LYS A 661 10.76 13.31 -23.07
CA LYS A 661 11.49 14.00 -24.14
C LYS A 661 12.98 13.62 -24.15
N ASP A 662 13.50 13.07 -23.07
CA ASP A 662 14.88 12.60 -22.95
C ASP A 662 15.00 11.15 -23.48
N PRO A 663 15.77 10.90 -24.56
CA PRO A 663 16.01 9.56 -25.08
C PRO A 663 16.58 8.57 -24.05
N SER A 664 17.30 9.06 -23.05
CA SER A 664 17.91 8.23 -22.00
C SER A 664 16.92 7.72 -20.94
N TRP A 665 15.74 8.36 -20.84
CA TRP A 665 14.67 8.01 -19.90
C TRP A 665 13.82 6.83 -20.39
N VAL A 666 13.52 6.80 -21.69
CA VAL A 666 12.58 5.85 -22.34
C VAL A 666 12.94 4.37 -22.08
N GLY A 667 14.21 4.07 -21.83
CA GLY A 667 14.69 2.71 -21.58
C GLY A 667 14.87 2.29 -20.11
N LYS A 668 14.74 3.20 -19.13
CA LYS A 668 15.29 2.96 -17.76
C LYS A 668 14.32 3.07 -16.58
N SER A 669 13.26 3.88 -16.69
CA SER A 669 12.41 4.21 -15.52
C SER A 669 10.96 3.81 -15.76
N SER A 670 10.41 2.96 -14.89
CA SER A 670 8.97 2.67 -14.92
C SER A 670 8.19 3.72 -14.13
N GLU A 671 7.14 4.24 -14.75
CA GLU A 671 6.25 5.23 -14.16
C GLU A 671 5.29 4.59 -13.16
N VAL A 672 5.03 5.29 -12.05
CA VAL A 672 3.91 4.94 -11.19
C VAL A 672 2.61 5.38 -11.86
N TRP A 673 1.69 4.43 -12.00
CA TRP A 673 0.36 4.68 -12.59
C TRP A 673 -0.51 5.56 -11.70
N ASN A 674 -0.42 5.38 -10.38
CA ASN A 674 -1.19 6.15 -9.41
C ASN A 674 -0.44 6.23 -8.07
N LEU A 675 -0.20 7.45 -7.58
CA LEU A 675 0.36 7.68 -6.24
C LEU A 675 -0.78 7.94 -5.25
N THR A 676 -0.81 7.22 -4.12
CA THR A 676 -1.90 7.33 -3.11
C THR A 676 -1.32 7.48 -1.71
N LEU A 677 -2.08 8.04 -0.76
CA LEU A 677 -1.62 8.18 0.63
C LEU A 677 -1.35 6.82 1.29
N THR A 678 -2.16 5.80 0.96
CA THR A 678 -1.97 4.43 1.48
C THR A 678 -0.65 3.82 1.02
N MET A 679 -0.09 4.28 -0.11
CA MET A 679 1.22 3.84 -0.54
C MET A 679 2.37 4.44 0.26
N LEU A 680 2.18 5.56 0.97
CA LEU A 680 3.26 6.37 1.54
C LEU A 680 3.49 6.16 3.04
N GLY A 681 2.64 5.38 3.71
CA GLY A 681 2.72 5.21 5.17
C GLY A 681 2.55 6.54 5.91
N THR A 682 3.15 6.63 7.09
CA THR A 682 3.16 7.86 7.90
C THR A 682 4.58 8.37 8.08
N THR A 683 4.73 9.57 8.64
CA THR A 683 6.04 10.16 8.94
C THR A 683 6.81 9.33 9.99
N ASP A 684 6.10 8.75 10.96
CA ASP A 684 6.69 7.90 12.01
C ASP A 684 6.94 6.46 11.53
N SER A 685 6.15 6.00 10.57
CA SER A 685 6.28 4.67 9.96
C SER A 685 6.28 4.78 8.44
N PRO A 686 7.38 5.29 7.84
CA PRO A 686 7.48 5.46 6.40
C PRO A 686 7.47 4.11 5.71
N SER A 687 6.63 3.97 4.69
CA SER A 687 6.55 2.79 3.84
C SER A 687 6.20 3.23 2.42
N LEU A 688 6.84 2.65 1.40
CA LEU A 688 6.44 2.86 0.01
C LEU A 688 5.98 1.54 -0.62
N HIS A 689 4.70 1.42 -0.95
CA HIS A 689 4.16 0.25 -1.66
C HIS A 689 4.22 0.38 -3.19
N ALA A 690 5.37 0.80 -3.72
CA ALA A 690 5.63 0.85 -5.16
C ALA A 690 6.29 -0.44 -5.65
N LYS A 691 6.24 -0.71 -6.96
CA LYS A 691 7.09 -1.76 -7.53
C LYS A 691 8.56 -1.33 -7.45
N ALA A 692 9.46 -2.30 -7.44
CA ALA A 692 10.89 -2.02 -7.34
C ALA A 692 11.39 -1.11 -8.48
N ALA A 693 11.01 -1.41 -9.73
CA ALA A 693 11.35 -0.59 -10.88
C ALA A 693 10.78 0.84 -10.78
N GLU A 694 9.58 0.99 -10.20
CA GLU A 694 8.90 2.28 -10.03
C GLU A 694 9.63 3.17 -9.00
N SER A 695 10.34 2.54 -8.07
CA SER A 695 11.06 3.23 -7.00
C SER A 695 12.23 4.07 -7.53
N HIS A 696 12.85 3.64 -8.65
CA HIS A 696 13.91 4.40 -9.32
C HIS A 696 13.37 5.70 -9.92
N GLY A 697 12.27 5.62 -10.69
CA GLY A 697 11.63 6.79 -11.28
C GLY A 697 11.11 7.77 -10.23
N LEU A 698 10.56 7.27 -9.11
CA LEU A 698 10.16 8.10 -7.99
C LEU A 698 11.34 8.76 -7.27
N ALA A 699 12.47 8.06 -7.09
CA ALA A 699 13.65 8.63 -6.44
C ALA A 699 14.22 9.81 -7.24
N LEU A 700 14.25 9.71 -8.57
CA LEU A 700 14.66 10.81 -9.45
C LEU A 700 13.70 12.00 -9.34
N PHE A 701 12.39 11.74 -9.29
CA PHE A 701 11.41 12.80 -9.04
C PHE A 701 11.58 13.43 -7.66
N VAL A 702 11.82 12.64 -6.61
CA VAL A 702 12.06 13.14 -5.25
C VAL A 702 13.27 14.08 -5.21
N ARG A 703 14.36 13.72 -5.89
CA ARG A 703 15.51 14.63 -6.03
C ARG A 703 15.07 15.95 -6.67
N HIS A 704 14.40 15.88 -7.82
CA HIS A 704 13.94 17.05 -8.56
C HIS A 704 13.00 17.94 -7.72
N LEU A 705 12.00 17.32 -7.07
CA LEU A 705 11.02 17.99 -6.22
C LEU A 705 11.69 18.70 -5.04
N LEU A 706 12.58 18.01 -4.32
CA LEU A 706 13.27 18.59 -3.17
C LEU A 706 14.20 19.72 -3.59
N GLU A 707 14.98 19.53 -4.67
CA GLU A 707 15.91 20.54 -5.20
C GLU A 707 15.19 21.83 -5.59
N LYS A 708 14.08 21.72 -6.31
CA LYS A 708 13.21 22.84 -6.65
C LYS A 708 12.60 23.53 -5.42
N SER A 709 12.34 22.77 -4.35
CA SER A 709 11.61 23.25 -3.19
C SER A 709 12.50 23.82 -2.07
N ILE A 710 13.83 23.62 -2.12
CA ILE A 710 14.75 24.14 -1.08
C ILE A 710 14.56 25.63 -0.79
N PRO A 711 14.47 26.55 -1.79
CA PRO A 711 14.31 27.97 -1.51
C PRO A 711 13.02 28.26 -0.71
N SER A 712 11.92 27.59 -1.06
CA SER A 712 10.65 27.71 -0.33
C SER A 712 10.73 27.10 1.07
N PHE A 713 11.51 26.02 1.26
CA PHE A 713 11.73 25.45 2.59
C PHE A 713 12.47 26.42 3.49
N GLU A 714 13.51 27.09 2.99
CA GLU A 714 14.29 28.06 3.76
C GLU A 714 13.51 29.32 4.13
N GLU A 715 12.65 29.79 3.21
CA GLU A 715 11.84 30.99 3.42
C GLU A 715 10.65 30.74 4.36
N LYS A 716 9.94 29.62 4.18
CA LYS A 716 8.60 29.42 4.77
C LYS A 716 8.56 28.41 5.92
N LEU A 717 9.56 27.55 6.08
CA LEU A 717 9.58 26.56 7.15
C LEU A 717 10.52 26.96 8.28
N PRO A 718 10.28 26.49 9.51
CA PRO A 718 11.24 26.60 10.59
C PRO A 718 12.60 26.02 10.18
N HIS A 719 13.68 26.66 10.63
CA HIS A 719 15.05 26.32 10.24
C HIS A 719 15.41 24.82 10.43
N GLU A 720 14.89 24.17 11.46
CA GLU A 720 15.08 22.72 11.66
C GLU A 720 14.40 21.87 10.58
N LYS A 721 13.16 22.19 10.21
CA LYS A 721 12.43 21.50 9.13
C LYS A 721 13.09 21.78 7.77
N ALA A 722 13.51 23.01 7.51
CA ALA A 722 14.24 23.36 6.29
C ALA A 722 15.55 22.57 6.17
N ARG A 723 16.29 22.42 7.28
CA ARG A 723 17.51 21.61 7.35
C ARG A 723 17.24 20.13 7.06
N ARG A 724 16.14 19.57 7.58
CA ARG A 724 15.73 18.19 7.26
C ARG A 724 15.47 18.00 5.76
N GLY A 725 14.80 18.96 5.12
CA GLY A 725 14.62 18.97 3.66
C GLY A 725 15.95 18.90 2.89
N LYS A 726 16.98 19.64 3.35
CA LYS A 726 18.34 19.57 2.77
C LYS A 726 18.99 18.20 2.95
N PHE A 727 18.84 17.57 4.12
CA PHE A 727 19.38 16.23 4.33
C PHE A 727 18.70 15.19 3.42
N LEU A 728 17.39 15.29 3.22
CA LEU A 728 16.68 14.43 2.27
C LEU A 728 17.19 14.62 0.83
N LEU A 729 17.46 15.86 0.41
CA LEU A 729 18.02 16.15 -0.90
C LEU A 729 19.41 15.54 -1.08
N GLU A 730 20.30 15.72 -0.09
CA GLU A 730 21.65 15.16 -0.13
C GLU A 730 21.64 13.62 -0.13
N ALA A 731 20.70 13.01 0.59
CA ALA A 731 20.48 11.56 0.51
C ALA A 731 20.02 11.15 -0.90
N ALA A 732 19.07 11.86 -1.51
CA ALA A 732 18.60 11.57 -2.86
C ALA A 732 19.71 11.72 -3.92
N LYS A 733 20.58 12.73 -3.82
CA LYS A 733 21.75 12.90 -4.68
C LYS A 733 22.74 11.76 -4.53
N ALA A 734 23.01 11.32 -3.31
CA ALA A 734 23.89 10.18 -3.05
C ALA A 734 23.30 8.86 -3.57
N ALA A 735 21.98 8.68 -3.49
CA ALA A 735 21.27 7.54 -4.06
C ALA A 735 21.37 7.50 -5.59
N GLU A 736 21.14 8.63 -6.27
CA GLU A 736 21.30 8.75 -7.73
C GLU A 736 22.74 8.44 -8.16
N LYS A 737 23.74 8.95 -7.44
CA LYS A 737 25.15 8.66 -7.70
C LYS A 737 25.46 7.17 -7.60
N LEU A 738 24.89 6.47 -6.61
CA LEU A 738 25.05 5.01 -6.49
C LEU A 738 24.44 4.28 -7.69
N ASP A 739 23.24 4.66 -8.11
CA ASP A 739 22.59 4.08 -9.29
C ASP A 739 23.37 4.34 -10.58
N GLN A 740 24.01 5.50 -10.73
CA GLN A 740 24.88 5.80 -11.86
C GLN A 740 26.07 4.84 -11.92
N ILE A 741 26.72 4.55 -10.78
CA ILE A 741 27.86 3.62 -10.71
C ILE A 741 27.43 2.21 -11.13
N PHE A 742 26.30 1.72 -10.62
CA PHE A 742 25.78 0.40 -11.00
C PHE A 742 25.22 0.35 -12.43
N SER A 743 24.87 1.49 -13.01
CA SER A 743 24.39 1.58 -14.39
C SER A 743 25.49 1.42 -15.44
N GLY A 744 26.76 1.29 -15.03
CA GLY A 744 27.86 0.99 -15.94
C GLY A 744 27.60 -0.25 -16.82
N GLU A 745 28.14 -0.24 -18.03
CA GLU A 745 27.97 -1.33 -18.99
C GLU A 745 28.68 -2.62 -18.55
N ASN A 746 29.77 -2.47 -17.79
CA ASN A 746 30.62 -3.56 -17.34
C ASN A 746 29.88 -4.57 -16.44
N ARG A 747 30.14 -5.86 -16.69
CA ARG A 747 29.67 -6.99 -15.85
C ARG A 747 30.36 -7.04 -14.50
N THR A 748 31.54 -6.46 -14.37
CA THR A 748 32.32 -6.37 -13.15
C THR A 748 32.49 -4.91 -12.75
N LEU A 749 32.53 -4.64 -11.44
CA LEU A 749 32.89 -3.33 -10.93
C LEU A 749 34.39 -3.33 -10.63
N SER A 750 35.10 -2.29 -11.10
CA SER A 750 36.50 -2.10 -10.71
C SER A 750 36.60 -1.79 -9.21
N ARG A 751 37.79 -1.97 -8.61
CA ARG A 751 38.02 -1.59 -7.21
C ARG A 751 37.71 -0.12 -6.95
N SER A 752 38.04 0.75 -7.90
CA SER A 752 37.72 2.18 -7.83
C SER A 752 36.21 2.42 -7.81
N GLN A 753 35.46 1.81 -8.73
CA GLN A 753 33.99 1.92 -8.78
C GLN A 753 33.32 1.34 -7.52
N SER A 754 33.82 0.22 -6.99
CA SER A 754 33.31 -0.35 -5.75
C SER A 754 33.57 0.56 -4.54
N GLN A 755 34.72 1.23 -4.48
CA GLN A 755 35.04 2.19 -3.43
C GLN A 755 34.18 3.46 -3.57
N GLU A 756 33.96 3.94 -4.79
CA GLU A 756 33.07 5.06 -5.09
C GLU A 756 31.62 4.74 -4.69
N ALA A 757 31.15 3.52 -4.99
CA ALA A 757 29.83 3.04 -4.58
C ALA A 757 29.69 2.99 -3.05
N LEU A 758 30.72 2.50 -2.36
CA LEU A 758 30.76 2.49 -0.89
C LEU A 758 30.72 3.91 -0.30
N GLY A 759 31.44 4.85 -0.91
CA GLY A 759 31.43 6.26 -0.53
C GLY A 759 30.07 6.92 -0.73
N ALA A 760 29.47 6.72 -1.91
CA ALA A 760 28.12 7.21 -2.22
C ALA A 760 27.07 6.63 -1.25
N TYR A 761 27.14 5.32 -0.98
CA TYR A 761 26.22 4.67 -0.06
C TYR A 761 26.39 5.10 1.40
N SER A 762 27.63 5.29 1.85
CA SER A 762 27.92 5.82 3.20
C SER A 762 27.42 7.25 3.35
N ARG A 763 27.57 8.08 2.31
CA ARG A 763 27.01 9.43 2.26
C ARG A 763 25.48 9.39 2.32
N PHE A 764 24.85 8.52 1.52
CA PHE A 764 23.40 8.29 1.57
C PHE A 764 22.95 7.97 3.00
N LEU A 765 23.55 6.97 3.66
CA LEU A 765 23.15 6.58 5.02
C LEU A 765 23.38 7.69 6.05
N SER A 766 24.47 8.46 5.93
CA SER A 766 24.73 9.59 6.83
C SER A 766 23.63 10.65 6.75
N PHE A 767 23.23 11.05 5.55
CA PHE A 767 22.19 12.05 5.35
C PHE A 767 20.78 11.50 5.60
N PHE A 768 20.54 10.25 5.21
CA PHE A 768 19.28 9.56 5.46
C PHE A 768 19.02 9.44 6.98
N SER A 769 20.03 9.03 7.76
CA SER A 769 19.95 8.98 9.23
C SER A 769 19.71 10.38 9.84
N LYS A 770 20.43 11.42 9.36
CA LYS A 770 20.22 12.81 9.79
C LYS A 770 18.84 13.37 9.42
N ALA A 771 18.20 12.80 8.40
CA ALA A 771 16.83 13.13 8.00
C ALA A 771 15.76 12.34 8.77
N GLU A 772 16.16 11.60 9.82
CA GLU A 772 15.33 10.68 10.63
C GLU A 772 14.88 9.43 9.86
N GLY A 773 15.66 9.01 8.87
CA GLY A 773 15.41 7.77 8.13
C GLY A 773 15.75 6.52 8.96
N PRO A 774 14.86 5.50 9.02
CA PRO A 774 15.09 4.31 9.82
C PRO A 774 16.16 3.40 9.22
N LEU A 775 17.17 3.04 10.02
CA LEU A 775 18.21 2.09 9.62
C LEU A 775 17.69 0.66 9.77
N THR A 776 17.49 -0.01 8.64
CA THR A 776 16.96 -1.38 8.58
C THR A 776 18.07 -2.40 8.30
N PRO A 777 17.85 -3.71 8.55
CA PRO A 777 18.78 -4.76 8.13
C PRO A 777 19.12 -4.71 6.64
N LYS A 778 18.21 -4.24 5.79
CA LYS A 778 18.46 -4.03 4.35
C LYS A 778 19.51 -2.95 4.09
N CYS A 779 19.60 -1.93 4.96
CA CYS A 779 20.68 -0.95 4.90
C CYS A 779 22.05 -1.62 5.08
N HIS A 780 22.14 -2.56 6.03
CA HIS A 780 23.37 -3.31 6.25
C HIS A 780 23.67 -4.26 5.08
N PHE A 781 22.65 -4.90 4.50
CA PHE A 781 22.84 -5.78 3.34
C PHE A 781 23.43 -5.06 2.12
N MET A 782 23.17 -3.77 1.94
CA MET A 782 23.80 -3.02 0.85
C MET A 782 25.31 -2.85 1.01
N PHE A 783 25.83 -2.75 2.23
CA PHE A 783 27.29 -2.78 2.44
C PHE A 783 27.88 -4.09 1.93
N HIS A 784 27.28 -5.21 2.30
CA HIS A 784 27.72 -6.51 1.82
C HIS A 784 27.54 -6.65 0.32
N LEU A 785 26.43 -6.19 -0.26
CA LEU A 785 26.23 -6.25 -1.70
C LEU A 785 27.34 -5.47 -2.45
N ILE A 786 27.70 -4.27 -1.99
CA ILE A 786 28.79 -3.47 -2.56
C ILE A 786 30.13 -4.20 -2.39
N GLN A 787 30.46 -4.68 -1.19
CA GLN A 787 31.70 -5.42 -0.93
C GLN A 787 31.82 -6.67 -1.81
N ARG A 788 30.72 -7.40 -1.97
CA ARG A 788 30.66 -8.64 -2.75
C ARG A 788 30.68 -8.41 -4.25
N SER A 789 30.37 -7.20 -4.71
CA SER A 789 30.39 -6.87 -6.14
C SER A 789 31.78 -7.05 -6.79
N LEU A 790 32.86 -7.01 -6.00
CA LEU A 790 34.22 -7.25 -6.48
C LEU A 790 34.43 -8.66 -7.04
N TYR A 791 33.68 -9.65 -6.52
CA TYR A 791 33.82 -11.04 -6.95
C TYR A 791 32.52 -11.62 -7.54
N LYS A 792 31.35 -11.09 -7.17
CA LYS A 792 30.05 -11.42 -7.78
C LYS A 792 29.73 -10.61 -9.03
N GLY A 793 30.52 -9.56 -9.30
CA GLY A 793 30.28 -8.64 -10.41
C GLY A 793 29.25 -7.56 -10.07
N ASN A 794 28.86 -6.80 -11.09
CA ASN A 794 27.92 -5.69 -10.98
C ASN A 794 26.52 -6.21 -10.60
N PRO A 795 25.96 -5.80 -9.44
CA PRO A 795 24.65 -6.22 -8.96
C PRO A 795 23.53 -6.07 -9.98
N LYS A 796 23.56 -5.00 -10.77
CA LYS A 796 22.54 -4.71 -11.79
C LYS A 796 22.51 -5.74 -12.92
N LYS A 797 23.60 -6.50 -13.12
CA LYS A 797 23.76 -7.42 -14.25
C LYS A 797 23.29 -8.84 -13.94
N TYR A 798 23.16 -9.20 -12.66
CA TYR A 798 22.63 -10.49 -12.22
C TYR A 798 21.30 -10.39 -11.47
N SER A 799 20.83 -9.18 -11.15
CA SER A 799 19.45 -8.96 -10.73
C SER A 799 18.55 -8.73 -11.94
N THR A 800 17.47 -9.48 -12.10
CA THR A 800 16.46 -9.16 -13.12
C THR A 800 15.06 -9.07 -12.51
N TYR A 801 14.32 -8.02 -12.89
CA TYR A 801 12.88 -7.92 -12.57
C TYR A 801 12.06 -9.03 -13.23
N ARG A 802 12.60 -9.62 -14.30
CA ARG A 802 11.97 -10.72 -15.02
C ARG A 802 11.87 -11.97 -14.15
N ASP A 803 12.92 -12.27 -13.38
CA ASP A 803 12.94 -13.42 -12.48
C ASP A 803 11.85 -13.32 -11.40
N GLU A 804 11.56 -12.11 -10.91
CA GLU A 804 10.48 -11.90 -9.94
C GLU A 804 9.09 -12.15 -10.55
N SER A 805 8.88 -11.76 -11.80
CA SER A 805 7.64 -12.09 -12.52
C SER A 805 7.47 -13.60 -12.69
N PHE A 806 8.58 -14.32 -12.92
CA PHE A 806 8.58 -15.78 -12.98
C PHE A 806 8.32 -16.40 -11.60
N ASN A 807 8.88 -15.85 -10.51
CA ASN A 807 8.56 -16.27 -9.14
C ASN A 807 7.06 -16.15 -8.88
N GLY A 808 6.44 -15.04 -9.28
CA GLY A 808 4.99 -14.84 -9.16
C GLY A 808 4.16 -15.81 -10.00
N LEU A 809 4.66 -16.21 -11.18
CA LEU A 809 4.03 -17.23 -12.02
C LEU A 809 4.14 -18.62 -11.39
N ILE A 810 5.34 -19.03 -10.96
CA ILE A 810 5.58 -20.31 -10.28
C ILE A 810 4.74 -20.38 -9.00
N ALA A 811 4.66 -19.31 -8.23
CA ALA A 811 3.81 -19.25 -7.04
C ALA A 811 2.32 -19.44 -7.37
N ARG A 812 1.83 -18.87 -8.49
CA ARG A 812 0.44 -19.12 -8.96
C ARG A 812 0.23 -20.56 -9.40
N ILE A 813 1.17 -21.13 -10.14
CA ILE A 813 1.15 -22.54 -10.54
C ILE A 813 1.08 -23.41 -9.28
N ALA A 814 1.99 -23.20 -8.33
CA ALA A 814 2.07 -23.93 -7.09
C ALA A 814 0.78 -23.83 -6.26
N ARG A 815 0.16 -22.64 -6.18
CA ARG A 815 -1.13 -22.44 -5.50
C ARG A 815 -2.29 -23.20 -6.16
N SER A 816 -2.23 -23.40 -7.48
CA SER A 816 -3.25 -24.17 -8.22
C SER A 816 -3.07 -25.69 -8.13
N CYS A 817 -1.95 -26.17 -7.61
CA CYS A 817 -1.65 -27.60 -7.58
C CYS A 817 -2.15 -28.24 -6.28
N HIS A 818 -2.77 -29.41 -6.40
CA HIS A 818 -3.15 -30.21 -5.26
C HIS A 818 -1.89 -30.70 -4.52
N ARG A 819 -1.91 -30.71 -3.18
CA ARG A 819 -0.73 -31.05 -2.35
C ARG A 819 -0.13 -32.42 -2.67
N ARG A 820 -0.99 -33.41 -2.97
CA ARG A 820 -0.59 -34.80 -3.28
C ARG A 820 0.23 -34.94 -4.58
N THR A 821 -0.01 -34.08 -5.56
CA THR A 821 0.68 -34.13 -6.87
C THR A 821 1.52 -32.88 -7.11
N TRP A 822 1.78 -32.11 -6.04
CA TRP A 822 2.28 -30.75 -6.10
C TRP A 822 3.59 -30.63 -6.87
N ALA A 823 4.60 -31.45 -6.53
CA ALA A 823 5.89 -31.42 -7.20
C ALA A 823 5.79 -31.80 -8.69
N ASN A 824 5.10 -32.90 -9.01
CA ASN A 824 4.98 -33.41 -10.38
C ASN A 824 4.20 -32.45 -11.28
N VAL A 825 3.08 -31.91 -10.78
CA VAL A 825 2.24 -30.98 -11.57
C VAL A 825 2.93 -29.63 -11.75
N ILE A 826 3.67 -29.14 -10.75
CA ILE A 826 4.51 -27.95 -10.92
C ILE A 826 5.57 -28.21 -11.98
N HIS A 827 6.31 -29.31 -11.88
CA HIS A 827 7.36 -29.65 -12.83
C HIS A 827 6.79 -29.71 -14.26
N TRP A 828 5.69 -30.43 -14.46
CA TRP A 828 5.03 -30.55 -15.77
C TRP A 828 4.54 -29.19 -16.30
N LYS A 829 3.87 -28.39 -15.48
CA LYS A 829 3.38 -27.05 -15.88
C LYS A 829 4.53 -26.09 -16.20
N CYS A 830 5.61 -26.12 -15.42
CA CYS A 830 6.82 -25.35 -15.70
C CYS A 830 7.50 -25.80 -16.99
N GLN A 831 7.60 -27.11 -17.23
CA GLN A 831 8.16 -27.67 -18.47
C GLN A 831 7.35 -27.25 -19.70
N ALA A 832 6.01 -27.30 -19.62
CA ALA A 832 5.14 -26.85 -20.70
C ALA A 832 5.30 -25.34 -20.99
N LEU A 833 5.42 -24.51 -19.95
CA LEU A 833 5.70 -23.07 -20.09
C LEU A 833 7.07 -22.81 -20.72
N HIS A 834 8.09 -23.56 -20.30
CA HIS A 834 9.43 -23.44 -20.84
C HIS A 834 9.48 -23.84 -22.31
N LYS A 835 8.85 -24.97 -22.67
CA LYS A 835 8.71 -25.43 -24.06
C LYS A 835 8.00 -24.40 -24.93
N LYS A 836 6.83 -23.89 -24.49
CA LYS A 836 6.10 -22.84 -25.22
C LYS A 836 6.93 -21.57 -25.44
N SER A 837 7.70 -21.16 -24.43
CA SER A 837 8.58 -19.99 -24.52
C SER A 837 9.76 -20.24 -25.47
N HIS A 838 10.35 -21.43 -25.42
CA HIS A 838 11.42 -21.86 -26.30
C HIS A 838 10.96 -21.94 -27.76
N ASP A 839 9.80 -22.54 -28.02
CA ASP A 839 9.19 -22.63 -29.35
C ASP A 839 8.86 -21.23 -29.91
N TYR A 840 8.42 -20.30 -29.05
CA TYR A 840 8.19 -18.91 -29.43
C TYR A 840 9.49 -18.17 -29.82
N VAL A 841 10.59 -18.45 -29.12
CA VAL A 841 11.93 -17.90 -29.44
C VAL A 841 12.46 -18.48 -30.75
N LEU A 842 12.37 -19.79 -30.93
CA LEU A 842 12.80 -20.49 -32.16
C LEU A 842 11.99 -20.07 -33.38
N ALA A 843 10.70 -19.77 -33.22
CA ALA A 843 9.86 -19.25 -34.29
C ALA A 843 10.24 -17.81 -34.76
N GLY A 844 11.35 -17.24 -34.26
CA GLY A 844 11.89 -15.95 -34.69
C GLY A 844 11.03 -14.73 -34.31
N ASN A 845 9.95 -14.93 -33.56
CA ASN A 845 8.99 -13.87 -33.22
C ASN A 845 9.43 -12.99 -32.04
N THR A 846 10.61 -13.24 -31.47
CA THR A 846 11.14 -12.44 -30.35
C THR A 846 11.93 -11.22 -30.83
N PHE A 847 12.53 -11.28 -32.02
CA PHE A 847 13.33 -10.19 -32.60
C PHE A 847 12.57 -9.31 -33.60
N LYS A 848 11.32 -9.64 -33.96
CA LYS A 848 10.49 -8.80 -34.85
C LYS A 848 9.89 -7.55 -34.19
N LYS A 849 10.18 -7.32 -32.91
CA LYS A 849 9.59 -6.23 -32.09
C LYS A 849 10.63 -5.34 -31.39
N ILE A 850 11.89 -5.45 -31.79
CA ILE A 850 12.91 -4.40 -31.63
C ILE A 850 13.07 -3.80 -33.02
#